data_AF-A0A951Q5H7-F1
#
_entry.id   AF-A0A951Q5H7-F1
#
_cell.length_a   1.000
_cell.length_b   1.000
_cell.length_c   1.000
_cell.angle_alpha   90.00
_cell.angle_beta   90.00
_cell.angle_gamma   90.00
#
_symmetry.space_group_name_H-M   'P 1'
#
loop_
_entity.id
_entity.type
_entity.pdbx_description
1 polymer ?
#
loop_
_entity_poly.entity_id
_entity_poly.type
_entity_poly.pdbx_seq_one_letter_code
_entity_poly.pdbx_strand_id
1 'polypeptide(L)'
;MFQQAYQFAQAFRAGIPEHERLSAAAAAWSVGAARQDELEDRESQNQSLIQKKTPNLVFAAFSDEIISRLNHLQFTELRVGTLGNEANSFKDKTWNQDEKYPIEIRASHHPKGHERHALRLVFVQDGDGEYKEFAPLEPRTGQLPIGTKAQANVLPGETYTASATISIPGNDNDPREFTIREIKKFAHADKVFHSQEVMLEIGTVPVPNETVKMKLNEQVLGELDADSVKQLEAFNYIKDGNPLNLKLTTISDSQNYAFLIAESLNGNLLKIDKINSYDYQGKIFSDNEYRKVTLEVPPLKTRDAVFFDGEPLGVLHFKKDKETLKQLGILNFGRLTPVAATLQSNISTTMMVKIDPNTVEYPQNWTKETQAFGQQIVNQEQQEAIEKTAPILQKIKERPTILFATPEDRMLGLTQLVVDNHKVEAVTKWLTDKNIAIAQVPREDVPLETKKGLAVFNLANSSIPEPVFGLMTLKFGQVIESPTEYQEKVRLPLALRSAQSLPERPKYLKPPQPVVSTPSCPAVANTVALSRTPQSTPSQPQISTNELKAAPTQENQPITIENLRAWWRTADKLGKPEAYKQRLAQIAKSFKATGQLSPQAIEAMEKDTVNRLAQISQKIISVWGQPEPDGTTRVQGKIYDVSFHPERKDLAVAHKNGDVILSVQSGGVEINRVTPEILQDFESANSKLDEVLETKKQTAGLQR
;
A
#
# COMPACT_ATOMS: atom_id res chain seq x y z
N MET A 1 -6.29 7.12 -23.63
CA MET A 1 -5.43 7.07 -22.43
C MET A 1 -6.12 7.67 -21.19
N PHE A 2 -6.52 8.96 -21.19
CA PHE A 2 -7.28 9.53 -20.06
C PHE A 2 -8.63 8.84 -19.81
N GLN A 3 -9.37 8.51 -20.87
CA GLN A 3 -10.64 7.79 -20.75
C GLN A 3 -10.49 6.40 -20.12
N GLN A 4 -9.40 5.68 -20.42
CA GLN A 4 -9.07 4.41 -19.78
C GLN A 4 -8.67 4.59 -18.31
N ALA A 5 -7.98 5.68 -17.98
CA ALA A 5 -7.66 6.02 -16.59
C ALA A 5 -8.92 6.35 -15.78
N TYR A 6 -9.88 7.06 -16.36
CA TYR A 6 -11.19 7.33 -15.74
C TYR A 6 -12.04 6.06 -15.62
N GLN A 7 -12.07 5.22 -16.66
CA GLN A 7 -12.74 3.91 -16.59
C GLN A 7 -12.12 3.01 -15.52
N PHE A 8 -10.79 3.02 -15.38
CA PHE A 8 -10.09 2.30 -14.33
C PHE A 8 -10.43 2.85 -12.93
N ALA A 9 -10.43 4.18 -12.76
CA ALA A 9 -10.81 4.84 -11.51
C ALA A 9 -12.28 4.56 -11.13
N GLN A 10 -13.18 4.55 -12.13
CA GLN A 10 -14.59 4.26 -11.95
C GLN A 10 -14.86 2.77 -11.66
N ALA A 11 -14.14 1.86 -12.33
CA ALA A 11 -14.20 0.43 -12.04
C ALA A 11 -13.63 0.11 -10.65
N PHE A 12 -12.56 0.80 -10.27
CA PHE A 12 -11.99 0.72 -8.92
C PHE A 12 -12.99 1.20 -7.85
N ARG A 13 -13.68 2.33 -8.08
CA ARG A 13 -14.76 2.82 -7.21
C ARG A 13 -15.95 1.85 -7.15
N ALA A 14 -16.38 1.33 -8.30
CA ALA A 14 -17.53 0.43 -8.40
C ALA A 14 -17.26 -0.93 -7.75
N GLY A 15 -16.00 -1.36 -7.69
CA GLY A 15 -15.57 -2.55 -6.96
C GLY A 15 -15.61 -2.42 -5.43
N ILE A 16 -15.93 -1.23 -4.90
CA ILE A 16 -16.05 -0.97 -3.46
C ILE A 16 -17.54 -0.84 -3.11
N PRO A 17 -18.04 -1.62 -2.13
CA PRO A 17 -19.42 -1.51 -1.65
C PRO A 17 -19.76 -0.07 -1.24
N GLU A 18 -20.96 0.40 -1.56
CA GLU A 18 -21.33 1.81 -1.42
C GLU A 18 -21.14 2.37 0.00
N HIS A 19 -21.41 1.56 1.03
CA HIS A 19 -21.20 1.93 2.43
C HIS A 19 -19.71 2.08 2.81
N GLU A 20 -18.81 1.34 2.15
CA GLU A 20 -17.37 1.33 2.41
C GLU A 20 -16.60 2.42 1.63
N ARG A 21 -17.22 3.02 0.60
CA ARG A 21 -16.54 3.95 -0.33
C ARG A 21 -15.92 5.16 0.38
N LEU A 22 -16.56 5.65 1.43
CA LEU A 22 -16.09 6.83 2.17
C LEU A 22 -14.84 6.52 3.02
N SER A 23 -14.80 5.32 3.61
CA SER A 23 -13.61 4.79 4.30
C SER A 23 -12.48 4.49 3.33
N ALA A 24 -12.79 3.91 2.17
CA ALA A 24 -11.82 3.67 1.09
C ALA A 24 -11.25 4.98 0.51
N ALA A 25 -12.09 6.01 0.36
CA ALA A 25 -11.66 7.34 -0.06
C ALA A 25 -10.72 7.99 0.97
N ALA A 26 -11.04 7.89 2.26
CA ALA A 26 -10.19 8.42 3.34
C ALA A 26 -8.84 7.69 3.44
N ALA A 27 -8.83 6.36 3.27
CA ALA A 27 -7.60 5.58 3.20
C ALA A 27 -6.77 5.94 1.96
N ALA A 28 -7.40 6.03 0.79
CA ALA A 28 -6.73 6.43 -0.45
C ALA A 28 -6.18 7.87 -0.36
N TRP A 29 -6.89 8.78 0.32
CA TRP A 29 -6.46 10.14 0.60
C TRP A 29 -5.27 10.18 1.58
N SER A 30 -5.36 9.45 2.70
CA SER A 30 -4.26 9.35 3.67
C SER A 30 -2.98 8.85 2.99
N VAL A 31 -3.09 7.88 2.09
CA VAL A 31 -1.96 7.35 1.32
C VAL A 31 -1.48 8.32 0.23
N GLY A 32 -2.40 9.01 -0.45
CA GLY A 32 -2.09 9.88 -1.60
C GLY A 32 -1.72 11.33 -1.25
N ALA A 33 -2.05 11.81 -0.05
CA ALA A 33 -2.02 13.22 0.34
C ALA A 33 -1.58 13.51 1.79
N ALA A 34 -1.09 12.52 2.56
CA ALA A 34 -0.49 12.80 3.88
C ALA A 34 0.70 13.77 3.77
N ARG A 35 0.67 14.81 4.63
CA ARG A 35 1.77 15.75 4.88
C ARG A 35 2.98 15.02 5.45
N GLN A 36 4.15 15.32 4.94
CA GLN A 36 5.46 14.76 5.35
C GLN A 36 6.45 15.90 5.62
N ASP A 37 6.20 17.01 4.92
CA ASP A 37 6.52 18.43 5.07
C ASP A 37 6.48 19.01 6.51
N GLU A 38 6.16 18.20 7.53
CA GLU A 38 6.13 18.57 8.97
C GLU A 38 7.14 17.80 9.85
N LEU A 39 7.79 16.72 9.36
CA LEU A 39 8.58 15.78 10.20
C LEU A 39 9.90 15.25 9.62
N GLU A 40 10.34 15.73 8.45
CA GLU A 40 11.63 15.33 7.84
C GLU A 40 12.32 16.58 7.28
N ASP A 41 13.55 16.98 7.61
CA ASP A 41 14.43 16.73 8.78
C ASP A 41 15.48 17.88 8.81
N ARG A 42 16.66 17.72 9.43
CA ARG A 42 17.57 18.81 9.88
C ARG A 42 18.57 19.39 8.86
N GLU A 43 19.67 18.69 8.57
CA GLU A 43 21.02 19.32 8.55
C GLU A 43 21.56 19.78 7.16
N SER A 44 22.49 19.07 6.50
CA SER A 44 23.28 19.64 5.39
C SER A 44 22.68 19.49 3.99
N GLN A 45 22.05 20.56 3.51
CA GLN A 45 22.22 21.13 2.15
C GLN A 45 22.38 20.17 0.94
N ASN A 46 21.28 19.82 0.26
CA ASN A 46 21.26 19.34 -1.13
C ASN A 46 19.91 19.58 -1.84
N GLN A 47 19.83 19.61 -3.19
CA GLN A 47 18.58 19.87 -3.92
C GLN A 47 18.48 19.29 -5.36
N SER A 48 17.22 19.16 -5.80
CA SER A 48 16.66 18.97 -7.16
C SER A 48 16.63 17.52 -7.69
N LEU A 49 15.49 16.93 -8.11
CA LEU A 49 14.14 17.43 -8.37
C LEU A 49 13.08 16.73 -7.50
N ILE A 50 12.32 17.59 -6.81
CA ILE A 50 11.11 17.30 -6.07
C ILE A 50 10.03 16.74 -7.01
N GLN A 51 9.59 15.49 -6.82
CA GLN A 51 8.32 15.03 -7.40
C GLN A 51 7.21 15.12 -6.36
N LYS A 52 6.29 16.05 -6.60
CA LYS A 52 5.15 16.35 -5.74
C LYS A 52 4.17 15.18 -5.65
N LYS A 53 3.73 14.89 -4.42
CA LYS A 53 2.57 14.02 -4.15
C LYS A 53 1.37 14.53 -4.94
N THR A 54 0.69 13.63 -5.65
CA THR A 54 -0.26 13.99 -6.71
C THR A 54 -1.53 13.14 -6.57
N PRO A 55 -2.54 13.61 -5.81
CA PRO A 55 -3.74 12.84 -5.43
C PRO A 55 -4.73 12.59 -6.58
N ASN A 56 -4.31 12.68 -7.84
CA ASN A 56 -5.17 12.67 -9.03
C ASN A 56 -6.00 11.39 -9.16
N LEU A 57 -5.45 10.22 -8.77
CA LEU A 57 -6.20 8.96 -8.76
C LEU A 57 -7.31 8.99 -7.70
N VAL A 58 -7.03 9.57 -6.53
CA VAL A 58 -7.97 9.68 -5.41
C VAL A 58 -9.13 10.58 -5.84
N PHE A 59 -8.83 11.73 -6.45
CA PHE A 59 -9.83 12.64 -7.02
C PHE A 59 -10.62 12.03 -8.19
N ALA A 60 -10.00 11.21 -9.03
CA ALA A 60 -10.67 10.57 -10.16
C ALA A 60 -11.54 9.37 -9.74
N ALA A 61 -11.17 8.66 -8.68
CA ALA A 61 -11.87 7.45 -8.23
C ALA A 61 -12.91 7.71 -7.14
N PHE A 62 -12.74 8.73 -6.31
CA PHE A 62 -13.63 8.98 -5.17
C PHE A 62 -14.14 10.41 -5.18
N SER A 63 -14.46 10.95 -6.35
CA SER A 63 -14.92 12.33 -6.50
C SER A 63 -16.10 12.62 -5.58
N ASP A 64 -17.09 11.74 -5.51
CA ASP A 64 -18.32 11.97 -4.74
C ASP A 64 -18.07 11.89 -3.24
N GLU A 65 -17.23 10.95 -2.79
CA GLU A 65 -16.87 10.77 -1.38
C GLU A 65 -15.90 11.86 -0.90
N ILE A 66 -15.01 12.32 -1.77
CA ILE A 66 -14.14 13.46 -1.49
C ILE A 66 -14.96 14.73 -1.48
N ILE A 67 -15.88 14.96 -2.42
CA ILE A 67 -16.79 16.12 -2.38
C ILE A 67 -17.66 16.07 -1.13
N SER A 68 -18.21 14.91 -0.77
CA SER A 68 -19.03 14.77 0.45
C SER A 68 -18.21 15.01 1.73
N ARG A 69 -16.92 14.62 1.74
CA ARG A 69 -16.01 14.92 2.86
C ARG A 69 -15.48 16.34 2.85
N LEU A 70 -15.22 16.94 1.68
CA LEU A 70 -14.89 18.36 1.53
C LEU A 70 -16.03 19.24 2.02
N ASN A 71 -17.29 18.81 1.82
CA ASN A 71 -18.47 19.44 2.41
C ASN A 71 -18.52 19.36 3.96
N HIS A 72 -17.63 18.56 4.57
CA HIS A 72 -17.41 18.41 6.03
C HIS A 72 -15.92 18.57 6.42
N LEU A 73 -15.11 19.20 5.56
CA LEU A 73 -13.67 19.46 5.74
C LEU A 73 -13.32 20.90 5.32
N GLN A 74 -14.32 21.79 5.40
CA GLN A 74 -14.05 23.11 5.95
C GLN A 74 -13.35 22.88 7.31
N PHE A 75 -12.23 23.55 7.53
CA PHE A 75 -11.49 23.50 8.78
C PHE A 75 -12.24 24.33 9.82
N THR A 76 -13.22 23.70 10.48
CA THR A 76 -14.15 24.40 11.38
C THR A 76 -13.57 24.64 12.76
N GLU A 77 -12.47 24.00 13.14
CA GLU A 77 -11.82 24.20 14.43
C GLU A 77 -10.33 24.46 14.21
N LEU A 78 -9.91 25.71 14.48
CA LEU A 78 -8.54 26.16 14.30
C LEU A 78 -7.87 26.47 15.64
N ARG A 79 -6.75 25.83 15.96
CA ARG A 79 -5.96 26.17 17.15
C ARG A 79 -5.05 27.37 16.86
N VAL A 80 -5.04 28.33 17.78
CA VAL A 80 -4.20 29.53 17.74
C VAL A 80 -3.45 29.72 19.06
N GLY A 81 -2.26 30.34 19.04
CA GLY A 81 -1.38 30.42 20.22
C GLY A 81 -0.71 31.78 20.46
N THR A 82 0.23 31.84 21.42
CA THR A 82 1.01 33.05 21.80
C THR A 82 0.18 34.22 22.35
N LEU A 83 -0.98 33.95 22.96
CA LEU A 83 -1.98 34.96 23.33
C LEU A 83 -1.52 35.99 24.38
N GLY A 84 -0.48 35.69 25.17
CA GLY A 84 0.10 36.60 26.15
C GLY A 84 1.07 37.65 25.57
N ASN A 85 1.36 37.59 24.26
CA ASN A 85 2.35 38.43 23.60
C ASN A 85 1.76 39.82 23.23
N GLU A 86 2.60 40.87 23.26
CA GLU A 86 2.23 42.28 23.01
C GLU A 86 1.64 42.52 21.61
N ALA A 87 1.95 41.68 20.63
CA ALA A 87 1.40 41.75 19.28
C ALA A 87 -0.08 41.29 19.17
N ASN A 88 -0.70 40.80 20.25
CA ASN A 88 -2.13 40.47 20.28
C ASN A 88 -2.95 41.74 20.57
N SER A 89 -3.67 42.24 19.56
CA SER A 89 -4.54 43.43 19.70
C SER A 89 -5.76 43.20 20.60
N PHE A 90 -6.01 41.96 21.01
CA PHE A 90 -7.11 41.53 21.87
C PHE A 90 -6.62 40.94 23.20
N LYS A 91 -5.40 41.30 23.62
CA LYS A 91 -4.88 40.94 24.94
C LYS A 91 -5.90 41.36 26.01
N ASP A 92 -6.20 40.45 26.94
CA ASP A 92 -7.15 40.62 28.05
C ASP A 92 -8.65 40.80 27.65
N LYS A 93 -9.00 40.70 26.36
CA LYS A 93 -10.41 40.71 25.92
C LYS A 93 -11.11 39.42 26.35
N THR A 94 -12.28 39.57 26.98
CA THR A 94 -13.19 38.44 27.24
C THR A 94 -14.08 38.23 26.01
N TRP A 95 -14.04 37.02 25.45
CA TRP A 95 -14.82 36.64 24.28
C TRP A 95 -16.16 36.05 24.68
N ASN A 96 -17.24 36.46 24.01
CA ASN A 96 -18.50 35.77 24.11
C ASN A 96 -18.43 34.51 23.23
N GLN A 97 -18.52 33.34 23.85
CA GLN A 97 -18.35 32.05 23.17
C GLN A 97 -19.47 31.76 22.15
N ASP A 98 -20.65 32.38 22.32
CA ASP A 98 -21.80 32.21 21.43
C ASP A 98 -21.81 33.23 20.29
N GLU A 99 -21.07 34.33 20.44
CA GLU A 99 -20.98 35.38 19.42
C GLU A 99 -20.03 34.99 18.29
N LYS A 100 -20.45 35.26 17.06
CA LYS A 100 -19.64 35.05 15.86
C LYS A 100 -18.96 36.35 15.47
N TYR A 101 -17.66 36.27 15.29
CA TYR A 101 -16.82 37.38 14.86
C TYR A 101 -16.35 37.15 13.43
N PRO A 102 -16.33 38.20 12.58
CA PRO A 102 -15.71 38.11 11.26
C PRO A 102 -14.19 37.91 11.42
N ILE A 103 -13.64 36.95 10.69
CA ILE A 103 -12.22 36.62 10.71
C ILE A 103 -11.61 36.65 9.31
N GLU A 104 -10.30 36.87 9.25
CA GLU A 104 -9.51 36.76 8.03
C GLU A 104 -8.16 36.08 8.30
N ILE A 105 -7.77 35.16 7.43
CA ILE A 105 -6.46 34.51 7.48
C ILE A 105 -5.46 35.31 6.64
N ARG A 106 -4.38 35.81 7.25
CA ARG A 106 -3.36 36.60 6.54
C ARG A 106 -1.96 36.01 6.72
N ALA A 107 -1.07 36.33 5.79
CA ALA A 107 0.36 36.09 6.00
C ALA A 107 0.91 37.05 7.05
N SER A 108 1.87 36.59 7.83
CA SER A 108 2.60 37.45 8.76
C SER A 108 3.30 38.60 8.04
N HIS A 109 3.12 39.81 8.56
CA HIS A 109 3.80 41.03 8.12
C HIS A 109 5.07 41.33 8.95
N HIS A 110 5.39 40.47 9.93
CA HIS A 110 6.50 40.68 10.85
C HIS A 110 7.87 40.40 10.18
N PRO A 111 8.92 41.17 10.50
CA PRO A 111 10.26 41.01 9.91
C PRO A 111 10.96 39.73 10.40
N LYS A 112 12.02 39.31 9.68
CA LYS A 112 12.89 38.21 10.09
C LYS A 112 13.45 38.45 11.49
N GLY A 113 13.35 37.44 12.36
CA GLY A 113 13.77 37.51 13.77
C GLY A 113 12.61 37.72 14.75
N HIS A 114 11.41 38.08 14.27
CA HIS A 114 10.20 38.09 15.09
C HIS A 114 9.61 36.67 15.24
N GLU A 115 9.10 36.32 16.41
CA GLU A 115 8.54 34.97 16.68
C GLU A 115 7.37 34.58 15.77
N ARG A 116 6.64 35.60 15.27
CA ARG A 116 5.53 35.42 14.34
C ARG A 116 5.94 35.52 12.86
N HIS A 117 7.23 35.63 12.55
CA HIS A 117 7.70 35.71 11.16
C HIS A 117 7.37 34.42 10.39
N ALA A 118 6.98 34.57 9.12
CA ALA A 118 6.66 33.46 8.22
C ALA A 118 5.55 32.51 8.69
N LEU A 119 4.61 33.00 9.51
CA LEU A 119 3.43 32.25 9.95
C LEU A 119 2.14 32.75 9.28
N ARG A 120 1.10 31.91 9.30
CA ARG A 120 -0.28 32.35 9.04
C ARG A 120 -0.90 32.90 10.33
N LEU A 121 -1.55 34.05 10.22
CA LEU A 121 -2.16 34.77 11.32
C LEU A 121 -3.67 34.85 11.13
N VAL A 122 -4.40 34.71 12.22
CA VAL A 122 -5.83 35.01 12.29
C VAL A 122 -6.01 36.47 12.67
N PHE A 123 -6.80 37.19 11.88
CA PHE A 123 -7.28 38.52 12.16
C PHE A 123 -8.76 38.45 12.50
N VAL A 124 -9.21 39.29 13.43
CA VAL A 124 -10.62 39.37 13.84
C VAL A 124 -11.09 40.82 13.64
N GLN A 125 -12.30 40.98 13.09
CA GLN A 125 -12.93 42.28 12.92
C GLN A 125 -13.53 42.75 14.24
N ASP A 126 -13.14 43.95 14.67
CA ASP A 126 -13.68 44.61 15.86
C ASP A 126 -14.99 45.36 15.52
N GLY A 127 -15.71 45.87 16.54
CA GLY A 127 -16.95 46.63 16.39
C GLY A 127 -16.85 47.88 15.51
N ASP A 128 -15.62 48.39 15.29
CA ASP A 128 -15.33 49.51 14.39
C ASP A 128 -15.23 49.10 12.89
N GLY A 129 -15.35 47.80 12.59
CA GLY A 129 -15.24 47.28 11.22
C GLY A 129 -13.81 47.06 10.72
N GLU A 130 -12.79 47.31 11.54
CA GLU A 130 -11.38 47.08 11.20
C GLU A 130 -10.88 45.69 11.65
N TYR A 131 -10.07 45.04 10.81
CA TYR A 131 -9.47 43.74 11.13
C TYR A 131 -8.16 43.91 11.91
N LYS A 132 -8.12 43.42 13.14
CA LYS A 132 -6.95 43.47 14.02
C LYS A 132 -6.32 42.09 14.19
N GLU A 133 -4.99 42.06 14.39
CA GLU A 133 -4.25 40.80 14.56
C GLU A 133 -4.64 40.13 15.89
N PHE A 134 -5.07 38.87 15.81
CA PHE A 134 -5.40 38.06 16.98
C PHE A 134 -4.24 37.14 17.37
N ALA A 135 -3.97 36.11 16.56
CA ALA A 135 -2.96 35.11 16.91
C ALA A 135 -2.48 34.29 15.69
N PRO A 136 -1.26 33.73 15.73
CA PRO A 136 -0.81 32.75 14.76
C PRO A 136 -1.60 31.44 14.84
N LEU A 137 -1.87 30.84 13.68
CA LEU A 137 -2.33 29.46 13.58
C LEU A 137 -1.21 28.53 14.08
N GLU A 138 -1.57 27.55 14.90
CA GLU A 138 -0.64 26.50 15.28
C GLU A 138 -0.22 25.66 14.06
N PRO A 139 1.03 25.16 14.00
CA PRO A 139 1.51 24.38 12.85
C PRO A 139 0.61 23.19 12.49
N ARG A 140 0.09 22.50 13.52
CA ARG A 140 -0.69 21.27 13.38
C ARG A 140 -2.19 21.48 13.18
N THR A 141 -2.68 22.73 13.20
CA THR A 141 -4.09 23.01 12.93
C THR A 141 -4.38 23.05 11.43
N GLY A 142 -5.67 23.06 11.06
CA GLY A 142 -6.12 23.36 9.70
C GLY A 142 -5.48 24.65 9.17
N GLN A 143 -4.88 24.60 7.99
CA GLN A 143 -4.21 25.75 7.38
C GLN A 143 -5.08 26.26 6.23
N LEU A 144 -5.98 27.19 6.53
CA LEU A 144 -6.79 27.83 5.50
C LEU A 144 -5.91 28.70 4.57
N PRO A 145 -6.30 28.85 3.28
CA PRO A 145 -5.61 29.75 2.37
C PRO A 145 -5.48 31.18 2.92
N ILE A 146 -4.37 31.84 2.59
CA ILE A 146 -4.20 33.27 2.88
C ILE A 146 -5.23 34.07 2.09
N GLY A 147 -5.99 34.91 2.77
CA GLY A 147 -7.11 35.68 2.25
C GLY A 147 -8.49 35.07 2.50
N THR A 148 -8.57 33.89 3.15
CA THR A 148 -9.87 33.31 3.54
C THR A 148 -10.55 34.18 4.60
N LYS A 149 -11.84 34.48 4.40
CA LYS A 149 -12.71 35.15 5.36
C LYS A 149 -13.82 34.22 5.84
N ALA A 150 -14.26 34.39 7.07
CA ALA A 150 -15.39 33.62 7.62
C ALA A 150 -15.98 34.31 8.87
N GLN A 151 -17.08 33.78 9.39
CA GLN A 151 -17.55 34.04 10.74
C GLN A 151 -17.08 32.93 11.68
N ALA A 152 -16.62 33.27 12.88
CA ALA A 152 -16.11 32.29 13.84
C ALA A 152 -16.38 32.65 15.30
N ASN A 153 -16.60 31.65 16.13
CA ASN A 153 -16.58 31.78 17.60
C ASN A 153 -15.14 31.65 18.10
N VAL A 154 -14.78 32.41 19.14
CA VAL A 154 -13.48 32.28 19.82
C VAL A 154 -13.71 31.57 21.15
N LEU A 155 -13.11 30.40 21.29
CA LEU A 155 -13.30 29.48 22.41
C LEU A 155 -11.98 29.22 23.15
N PRO A 156 -12.01 28.97 24.46
CA PRO A 156 -10.85 28.51 25.22
C PRO A 156 -10.25 27.22 24.65
N GLY A 157 -8.92 27.04 24.74
CA GLY A 157 -8.24 25.80 24.38
C GLY A 157 -8.49 24.64 25.36
N GLU A 158 -7.89 23.49 25.09
CA GLU A 158 -8.03 22.29 25.93
C GLU A 158 -7.48 22.51 27.35
N THR A 159 -8.08 21.80 28.31
CA THR A 159 -7.67 21.89 29.71
C THR A 159 -7.12 20.54 30.15
N TYR A 160 -5.89 20.54 30.66
CA TYR A 160 -5.20 19.34 31.16
C TYR A 160 -5.08 19.34 32.68
N THR A 161 -5.32 20.50 33.29
CA THR A 161 -5.25 20.78 34.72
C THR A 161 -6.33 21.77 35.11
N ALA A 162 -6.68 21.82 36.39
CA ALA A 162 -7.57 22.82 36.95
C ALA A 162 -6.96 23.35 38.26
N SER A 163 -7.17 24.63 38.55
CA SER A 163 -6.91 25.23 39.85
C SER A 163 -8.19 25.20 40.67
N ALA A 164 -8.07 24.81 41.92
CA ALA A 164 -9.15 24.83 42.90
C ALA A 164 -8.73 25.66 44.11
N THR A 165 -9.63 26.55 44.54
CA THR A 165 -9.38 27.48 45.64
C THR A 165 -10.35 27.19 46.78
N ILE A 166 -9.81 26.93 47.97
CA ILE A 166 -10.59 26.67 49.18
C ILE A 166 -10.53 27.90 50.09
N SER A 167 -11.70 28.39 50.49
CA SER A 167 -11.85 29.39 51.55
C SER A 167 -11.90 28.69 52.91
N ILE A 168 -11.09 29.17 53.86
CA ILE A 168 -11.04 28.59 55.22
C ILE A 168 -12.03 29.35 56.11
N PRO A 169 -13.01 28.68 56.73
CA PRO A 169 -13.94 29.34 57.64
C PRO A 169 -13.21 30.09 58.76
N GLY A 170 -13.43 31.40 58.85
CA GLY A 170 -12.78 32.28 59.84
C GLY A 170 -11.42 32.86 59.41
N ASN A 171 -10.97 32.61 58.17
CA ASN A 171 -9.80 33.25 57.58
C ASN A 171 -10.03 33.50 56.07
N ASP A 172 -11.03 34.33 55.76
CA ASP A 172 -11.46 34.63 54.40
C ASP A 172 -10.42 35.43 53.58
N ASN A 173 -9.36 35.94 54.24
CA ASN A 173 -8.31 36.75 53.62
C ASN A 173 -7.09 35.95 53.11
N ASP A 174 -7.05 34.63 53.32
CA ASP A 174 -5.92 33.78 52.91
C ASP A 174 -6.40 32.46 52.27
N PRO A 175 -7.04 32.52 51.09
CA PRO A 175 -7.53 31.33 50.39
C PRO A 175 -6.38 30.41 49.98
N ARG A 176 -6.63 29.10 49.99
CA ARG A 176 -5.64 28.09 49.62
C ARG A 176 -5.94 27.53 48.23
N GLU A 177 -5.05 27.82 47.29
CA GLU A 177 -5.11 27.27 45.92
C GLU A 177 -4.30 25.96 45.83
N PHE A 178 -4.82 25.00 45.07
CA PHE A 178 -4.11 23.78 44.68
C PHE A 178 -4.42 23.39 43.24
N THR A 179 -3.50 22.64 42.60
CA THR A 179 -3.66 22.19 41.21
C THR A 179 -4.07 20.73 41.11
N ILE A 180 -5.11 20.48 40.32
CA ILE A 180 -5.60 19.17 39.92
C ILE A 180 -4.99 18.82 38.55
N ARG A 181 -4.31 17.68 38.43
CA ARG A 181 -3.67 17.22 37.18
C ARG A 181 -4.33 15.98 36.62
N GLU A 182 -3.97 15.68 35.36
CA GLU A 182 -4.37 14.47 34.64
C GLU A 182 -5.89 14.39 34.40
N ILE A 183 -6.60 15.52 34.32
CA ILE A 183 -8.07 15.56 34.16
C ILE A 183 -8.53 14.75 32.95
N LYS A 184 -7.75 14.80 31.86
CA LYS A 184 -7.99 14.03 30.62
C LYS A 184 -7.97 12.51 30.78
N LYS A 185 -7.49 11.96 31.90
CA LYS A 185 -7.45 10.52 32.17
C LYS A 185 -8.63 10.01 32.98
N PHE A 186 -9.54 10.89 33.40
CA PHE A 186 -10.64 10.55 34.29
C PHE A 186 -12.00 10.97 33.69
N ALA A 187 -13.08 10.86 34.49
CA ALA A 187 -14.45 10.90 34.00
C ALA A 187 -14.85 12.25 33.37
N HIS A 188 -14.20 13.34 33.79
CA HIS A 188 -14.50 14.71 33.37
C HIS A 188 -13.54 15.25 32.29
N ALA A 189 -12.95 14.36 31.48
CA ALA A 189 -11.92 14.69 30.49
C ALA A 189 -12.29 15.85 29.54
N ASP A 190 -13.56 16.01 29.20
CA ASP A 190 -14.02 17.01 28.22
C ASP A 190 -14.81 18.18 28.84
N LYS A 191 -14.85 18.27 30.18
CA LYS A 191 -15.55 19.35 30.90
C LYS A 191 -14.61 20.52 31.19
N VAL A 192 -15.09 21.75 30.96
CA VAL A 192 -14.36 22.99 31.27
C VAL A 192 -15.08 23.73 32.40
N PHE A 193 -14.33 24.13 33.43
CA PHE A 193 -14.85 24.80 34.63
C PHE A 193 -14.48 26.28 34.61
N HIS A 194 -15.46 27.16 34.87
CA HIS A 194 -15.33 28.62 34.75
C HIS A 194 -15.45 29.32 36.11
N SER A 195 -14.49 29.07 37.01
CA SER A 195 -14.44 29.70 38.35
C SER A 195 -15.75 29.55 39.13
N GLN A 196 -16.32 28.35 39.08
CA GLN A 196 -17.61 28.04 39.68
C GLN A 196 -17.42 27.43 41.08
N GLU A 197 -18.31 27.77 42.00
CA GLU A 197 -18.37 27.11 43.31
C GLU A 197 -18.87 25.67 43.15
N VAL A 198 -18.08 24.73 43.64
CA VAL A 198 -18.34 23.29 43.56
C VAL A 198 -18.00 22.63 44.88
N MET A 199 -18.62 21.47 45.13
CA MET A 199 -18.20 20.56 46.18
C MET A 199 -17.22 19.55 45.59
N LEU A 200 -15.97 19.61 46.03
CA LEU A 200 -14.95 18.62 45.67
C LEU A 200 -14.81 17.60 46.79
N GLU A 201 -14.49 16.37 46.41
CA GLU A 201 -14.18 15.30 47.35
C GLU A 201 -12.71 14.93 47.21
N ILE A 202 -11.93 15.12 48.27
CA ILE A 202 -10.46 14.97 48.22
C ILE A 202 -10.01 13.89 49.20
N GLY A 203 -9.15 12.98 48.75
CA GLY A 203 -8.62 11.92 49.62
C GLY A 203 -7.51 11.10 48.97
N THR A 204 -6.78 10.35 49.78
CA THR A 204 -5.84 9.34 49.31
C THR A 204 -6.58 8.02 49.19
N VAL A 205 -7.17 7.76 48.02
CA VAL A 205 -8.08 6.63 47.77
C VAL A 205 -7.67 5.83 46.53
N PRO A 206 -8.13 4.57 46.38
CA PRO A 206 -7.88 3.79 45.17
C PRO A 206 -8.60 4.40 43.96
N VAL A 207 -7.85 4.69 42.89
CA VAL A 207 -8.38 5.17 41.60
C VAL A 207 -7.82 4.35 40.44
N PRO A 208 -8.53 4.25 39.30
CA PRO A 208 -7.97 3.66 38.08
C PRO A 208 -6.69 4.38 37.68
N ASN A 209 -5.63 3.63 37.39
CA ASN A 209 -4.30 4.18 37.16
C ASN A 209 -3.76 3.93 35.75
N GLU A 210 -4.36 2.97 35.06
CA GLU A 210 -3.94 2.50 33.74
C GLU A 210 -5.19 2.21 32.92
N THR A 211 -5.02 2.16 31.60
CA THR A 211 -6.05 1.76 30.66
C THR A 211 -6.32 0.26 30.77
N VAL A 212 -7.55 -0.16 30.48
CA VAL A 212 -7.89 -1.59 30.40
C VAL A 212 -7.06 -2.22 29.28
N LYS A 213 -6.42 -3.35 29.56
CA LYS A 213 -5.58 -4.06 28.58
C LYS A 213 -6.30 -5.28 28.04
N MET A 214 -5.96 -5.68 26.83
CA MET A 214 -6.35 -6.98 26.26
C MET A 214 -5.18 -7.95 26.40
N LYS A 215 -5.45 -9.17 26.83
CA LYS A 215 -4.51 -10.29 26.93
C LYS A 215 -4.86 -11.39 25.92
N LEU A 216 -3.87 -11.85 25.17
CA LEU A 216 -3.93 -13.06 24.35
C LEU A 216 -2.95 -14.07 24.94
N ASN A 217 -3.36 -15.32 25.18
CA ASN A 217 -2.51 -16.36 25.78
C ASN A 217 -1.72 -15.89 27.04
N GLU A 218 -2.38 -15.19 27.97
CA GLU A 218 -1.78 -14.61 29.18
C GLU A 218 -0.72 -13.51 28.94
N GLN A 219 -0.49 -13.09 27.70
CA GLN A 219 0.42 -12.02 27.31
C GLN A 219 -0.35 -10.76 26.88
N VAL A 220 0.17 -9.58 27.19
CA VAL A 220 -0.48 -8.30 26.91
C VAL A 220 -0.41 -8.00 25.41
N LEU A 221 -1.58 -7.96 24.79
CA LEU A 221 -1.77 -7.65 23.37
C LEU A 221 -1.72 -6.13 23.12
N GLY A 222 -2.33 -5.33 23.98
CA GLY A 222 -2.42 -3.88 23.85
C GLY A 222 -3.44 -3.26 24.81
N GLU A 223 -3.69 -1.96 24.67
CA GLU A 223 -4.62 -1.19 25.50
C GLU A 223 -5.95 -0.98 24.75
N LEU A 224 -7.09 -1.17 25.42
CA LEU A 224 -8.39 -0.79 24.86
C LEU A 224 -8.51 0.74 24.79
N ASP A 225 -9.03 1.24 23.67
CA ASP A 225 -9.36 2.65 23.54
C ASP A 225 -10.56 3.02 24.42
N ALA A 226 -10.66 4.31 24.79
CA ALA A 226 -11.67 4.80 25.71
C ALA A 226 -13.12 4.52 25.26
N ASP A 227 -13.40 4.57 23.96
CA ASP A 227 -14.75 4.26 23.47
C ASP A 227 -15.05 2.76 23.57
N SER A 228 -14.08 1.89 23.29
CA SER A 228 -14.28 0.45 23.47
C SER A 228 -14.48 0.08 24.95
N VAL A 229 -13.81 0.77 25.88
CA VAL A 229 -14.06 0.61 27.32
C VAL A 229 -15.50 1.00 27.66
N LYS A 230 -15.95 2.21 27.29
CA LYS A 230 -17.33 2.68 27.53
C LYS A 230 -18.37 1.73 26.92
N GLN A 231 -18.11 1.23 25.71
CA GLN A 231 -18.99 0.27 25.05
C GLN A 231 -19.09 -1.04 25.84
N LEU A 232 -17.98 -1.58 26.35
CA LEU A 232 -18.00 -2.79 27.18
C LEU A 232 -18.65 -2.56 28.55
N GLU A 233 -18.48 -1.38 29.14
CA GLU A 233 -19.12 -0.99 30.41
C GLU A 233 -20.64 -1.00 30.30
N ALA A 234 -21.21 -0.49 29.21
CA ALA A 234 -22.66 -0.47 28.99
C ALA A 234 -23.31 -1.87 29.04
N PHE A 235 -22.53 -2.94 28.83
CA PHE A 235 -22.99 -4.32 28.90
C PHE A 235 -22.37 -5.10 30.09
N ASN A 236 -21.74 -4.41 31.05
CA ASN A 236 -21.08 -5.00 32.22
C ASN A 236 -19.96 -6.01 31.90
N TYR A 237 -19.24 -5.80 30.79
CA TYR A 237 -18.13 -6.67 30.36
C TYR A 237 -16.77 -6.28 30.95
N ILE A 238 -16.58 -5.07 31.49
CA ILE A 238 -15.33 -4.65 32.14
C ILE A 238 -15.19 -5.35 33.49
N LYS A 239 -14.61 -6.55 33.47
CA LYS A 239 -14.25 -7.35 34.65
C LYS A 239 -12.90 -8.01 34.38
N ASP A 240 -12.04 -8.03 35.39
CA ASP A 240 -10.72 -8.65 35.26
C ASP A 240 -10.85 -10.15 34.92
N GLY A 241 -10.02 -10.61 33.98
CA GLY A 241 -10.04 -11.99 33.47
C GLY A 241 -11.23 -12.35 32.59
N ASN A 242 -12.15 -11.42 32.28
CA ASN A 242 -13.33 -11.72 31.49
C ASN A 242 -12.94 -12.15 30.05
N PRO A 243 -13.32 -13.36 29.60
CA PRO A 243 -12.93 -13.85 28.29
C PRO A 243 -13.82 -13.28 27.17
N LEU A 244 -13.20 -12.95 26.04
CA LEU A 244 -13.87 -12.58 24.80
C LEU A 244 -13.36 -13.47 23.66
N ASN A 245 -14.23 -13.82 22.72
CA ASN A 245 -13.84 -14.53 21.50
C ASN A 245 -13.83 -13.55 20.34
N LEU A 246 -12.65 -13.19 19.84
CA LEU A 246 -12.45 -12.13 18.86
C LEU A 246 -11.55 -12.59 17.70
N LYS A 247 -11.84 -12.10 16.49
CA LYS A 247 -10.89 -12.11 15.37
C LYS A 247 -10.04 -10.86 15.43
N LEU A 248 -8.72 -10.99 15.32
CA LEU A 248 -7.79 -9.87 15.42
C LEU A 248 -7.26 -9.52 14.03
N THR A 249 -7.37 -8.24 13.67
CA THR A 249 -6.84 -7.70 12.41
C THR A 249 -5.98 -6.48 12.71
N THR A 250 -4.68 -6.59 12.48
CA THR A 250 -3.76 -5.46 12.59
C THR A 250 -4.06 -4.46 11.49
N ILE A 251 -4.33 -3.22 11.89
CA ILE A 251 -4.62 -2.12 10.95
C ILE A 251 -3.38 -1.24 10.78
N SER A 252 -2.64 -1.02 11.86
CA SER A 252 -1.36 -0.33 11.85
C SER A 252 -0.35 -1.08 12.72
N ASP A 253 0.86 -1.22 12.23
CA ASP A 253 2.02 -1.79 12.93
C ASP A 253 3.14 -0.74 13.11
N SER A 254 2.81 0.56 13.01
CA SER A 254 3.79 1.64 13.19
C SER A 254 4.26 1.75 14.65
N GLN A 255 5.54 2.07 14.89
CA GLN A 255 6.09 2.09 16.26
C GLN A 255 5.30 2.98 17.24
N ASN A 256 4.71 4.08 16.77
CA ASN A 256 4.03 5.05 17.62
C ASN A 256 2.49 5.01 17.52
N TYR A 257 1.92 4.29 16.54
CA TYR A 257 0.47 4.23 16.32
C TYR A 257 -0.01 2.82 15.97
N ALA A 258 0.68 1.77 16.43
CA ALA A 258 0.24 0.42 16.14
C ALA A 258 -1.08 0.13 16.87
N PHE A 259 -2.07 -0.33 16.12
CA PHE A 259 -3.35 -0.76 16.66
C PHE A 259 -3.96 -1.86 15.80
N LEU A 260 -4.84 -2.63 16.42
CA LEU A 260 -5.63 -3.65 15.77
C LEU A 260 -7.11 -3.48 16.08
N ILE A 261 -7.93 -4.06 15.23
CA ILE A 261 -9.37 -4.16 15.40
C ILE A 261 -9.69 -5.59 15.78
N ALA A 262 -10.46 -5.74 16.85
CA ALA A 262 -10.92 -7.01 17.35
C ALA A 262 -12.42 -7.15 17.09
N GLU A 263 -12.79 -8.13 16.29
CA GLU A 263 -14.18 -8.37 15.87
C GLU A 263 -14.78 -9.54 16.63
N SER A 264 -15.95 -9.34 17.25
CA SER A 264 -16.72 -10.40 17.91
C SER A 264 -17.55 -11.23 16.92
N LEU A 265 -18.10 -12.35 17.39
CA LEU A 265 -19.03 -13.20 16.63
C LEU A 265 -20.24 -12.43 16.06
N ASN A 266 -20.66 -11.34 16.71
CA ASN A 266 -21.80 -10.54 16.29
C ASN A 266 -21.43 -9.38 15.35
N GLY A 267 -20.16 -9.27 14.95
CA GLY A 267 -19.64 -8.15 14.16
C GLY A 267 -19.37 -6.88 14.96
N ASN A 268 -19.41 -6.93 16.30
CA ASN A 268 -18.99 -5.80 17.14
C ASN A 268 -17.48 -5.62 17.08
N LEU A 269 -17.02 -4.37 17.01
CA LEU A 269 -15.60 -4.04 16.92
C LEU A 269 -15.09 -3.31 18.16
N LEU A 270 -13.95 -3.78 18.66
CA LEU A 270 -13.16 -3.12 19.69
C LEU A 270 -11.83 -2.69 19.08
N LYS A 271 -11.33 -1.51 19.45
CA LYS A 271 -10.01 -1.04 19.05
C LYS A 271 -9.01 -1.27 20.19
N ILE A 272 -7.87 -1.86 19.83
CA ILE A 272 -6.78 -2.17 20.75
C ILE A 272 -5.54 -1.44 20.25
N ASP A 273 -5.13 -0.43 21.01
CA ASP A 273 -4.01 0.46 20.74
C ASP A 273 -2.70 -0.07 21.33
N LYS A 274 -1.59 0.53 20.87
CA LYS A 274 -0.23 0.32 21.36
C LYS A 274 0.24 -1.14 21.31
N ILE A 275 -0.19 -1.90 20.32
CA ILE A 275 0.19 -3.32 20.19
C ILE A 275 1.71 -3.54 20.07
N ASN A 276 2.44 -2.50 19.63
CA ASN A 276 3.89 -2.49 19.56
C ASN A 276 4.62 -2.07 20.85
N SER A 277 3.89 -1.72 21.90
CA SER A 277 4.47 -1.35 23.21
C SER A 277 4.48 -2.51 24.21
N TYR A 278 4.02 -3.70 23.78
CA TYR A 278 3.79 -4.86 24.65
C TYR A 278 4.33 -6.17 24.04
N ASP A 279 3.88 -7.32 24.55
CA ASP A 279 4.42 -8.66 24.28
C ASP A 279 4.28 -9.12 22.82
N TYR A 280 3.44 -8.45 22.05
CA TYR A 280 3.19 -8.74 20.64
C TYR A 280 3.84 -7.74 19.67
N GLN A 281 4.86 -6.99 20.14
CA GLN A 281 5.60 -6.06 19.30
C GLN A 281 6.12 -6.71 18.01
N GLY A 282 5.82 -6.06 16.87
CA GLY A 282 6.22 -6.52 15.54
C GLY A 282 5.42 -7.70 14.99
N LYS A 283 4.39 -8.19 15.69
CA LYS A 283 3.49 -9.22 15.18
C LYS A 283 2.30 -8.59 14.46
N ILE A 284 1.95 -9.19 13.32
CA ILE A 284 0.80 -8.81 12.50
C ILE A 284 -0.27 -9.89 12.63
N PHE A 285 -1.50 -9.48 12.89
CA PHE A 285 -2.68 -10.33 12.98
C PHE A 285 -3.57 -10.15 11.75
N SER A 286 -4.04 -11.26 11.19
CA SER A 286 -5.05 -11.30 10.12
C SER A 286 -5.82 -12.60 10.29
N ASP A 287 -6.63 -12.64 11.34
CA ASP A 287 -7.27 -13.87 11.79
C ASP A 287 -8.52 -14.20 10.97
N ASN A 288 -8.56 -15.41 10.42
CA ASN A 288 -9.78 -15.98 9.85
C ASN A 288 -10.65 -16.68 10.92
N GLU A 289 -10.04 -17.10 12.04
CA GLU A 289 -10.68 -17.82 13.14
C GLU A 289 -10.73 -16.97 14.43
N TYR A 290 -11.74 -17.21 15.28
CA TYR A 290 -11.86 -16.51 16.56
C TYR A 290 -10.84 -17.04 17.58
N ARG A 291 -10.13 -16.12 18.24
CA ARG A 291 -9.23 -16.42 19.35
C ARG A 291 -9.87 -16.01 20.66
N LYS A 292 -9.61 -16.78 21.71
CA LYS A 292 -9.93 -16.40 23.08
C LYS A 292 -8.92 -15.36 23.56
N VAL A 293 -9.40 -14.17 23.87
CA VAL A 293 -8.67 -13.11 24.56
C VAL A 293 -9.31 -12.85 25.92
N THR A 294 -8.63 -12.14 26.79
CA THR A 294 -9.10 -11.82 28.15
C THR A 294 -8.86 -10.35 28.45
N LEU A 295 -9.74 -9.74 29.23
CA LEU A 295 -9.52 -8.38 29.73
C LEU A 295 -8.60 -8.41 30.95
N GLU A 296 -7.60 -7.54 30.98
CA GLU A 296 -6.86 -7.19 32.19
C GLU A 296 -7.35 -5.81 32.62
N VAL A 297 -8.12 -5.78 33.71
CA VAL A 297 -8.59 -4.53 34.31
C VAL A 297 -7.58 -4.16 35.39
N PRO A 298 -6.81 -3.07 35.19
CA PRO A 298 -5.72 -2.75 36.11
C PRO A 298 -6.26 -2.52 37.53
N PRO A 299 -5.53 -3.00 38.55
CA PRO A 299 -5.94 -2.80 39.93
C PRO A 299 -5.98 -1.31 40.25
N LEU A 300 -6.93 -0.92 41.10
CA LEU A 300 -7.00 0.44 41.60
C LEU A 300 -5.69 0.78 42.32
N LYS A 301 -5.07 1.92 41.97
CA LYS A 301 -3.88 2.41 42.65
C LYS A 301 -4.31 3.48 43.64
N THR A 302 -3.87 3.36 44.88
CA THR A 302 -4.06 4.41 45.87
C THR A 302 -3.30 5.66 45.45
N ARG A 303 -4.04 6.75 45.21
CA ARG A 303 -3.47 8.06 44.86
C ARG A 303 -4.17 9.15 45.66
N ASP A 304 -3.47 10.28 45.81
CA ASP A 304 -4.08 11.53 46.27
C ASP A 304 -4.95 12.07 45.14
N ALA A 305 -6.25 11.84 45.22
CA ALA A 305 -7.21 12.06 44.15
C ALA A 305 -8.24 13.12 44.53
N VAL A 306 -8.79 13.75 43.50
CA VAL A 306 -9.88 14.73 43.61
C VAL A 306 -11.05 14.20 42.79
N PHE A 307 -12.22 14.22 43.39
CA PHE A 307 -13.49 13.75 42.84
C PHE A 307 -14.44 14.93 42.69
N PHE A 308 -15.28 14.84 41.67
CA PHE A 308 -16.34 15.81 41.37
C PHE A 308 -17.58 15.01 40.94
N ASP A 309 -18.73 15.30 41.56
CA ASP A 309 -19.99 14.54 41.40
C ASP A 309 -19.84 13.02 41.63
N GLY A 310 -19.00 12.62 42.60
CA GLY A 310 -18.77 11.21 42.94
C GLY A 310 -17.86 10.44 41.99
N GLU A 311 -17.35 11.10 40.93
CA GLU A 311 -16.44 10.50 39.96
C GLU A 311 -15.04 11.12 40.04
N PRO A 312 -13.97 10.37 39.71
CA PRO A 312 -12.62 10.93 39.69
C PRO A 312 -12.53 12.09 38.70
N LEU A 313 -12.06 13.24 39.18
CA LEU A 313 -11.76 14.42 38.37
C LEU A 313 -10.28 14.47 37.99
N GLY A 314 -9.38 14.11 38.91
CA GLY A 314 -7.94 14.20 38.69
C GLY A 314 -7.12 13.79 39.90
N VAL A 315 -5.82 14.05 39.85
CA VAL A 315 -4.88 13.71 40.93
C VAL A 315 -4.07 14.91 41.38
N LEU A 316 -3.71 14.91 42.67
CA LEU A 316 -2.78 15.86 43.27
C LEU A 316 -1.35 15.41 42.99
N HIS A 317 -0.53 16.32 42.49
CA HIS A 317 0.87 16.03 42.15
C HIS A 317 1.87 16.82 43.00
N PHE A 318 1.63 18.13 43.18
CA PHE A 318 2.60 18.99 43.83
C PHE A 318 2.68 18.74 45.34
N LYS A 319 3.91 18.60 45.84
CA LYS A 319 4.16 18.33 47.26
C LYS A 319 3.58 19.42 48.17
N LYS A 320 3.73 20.69 47.78
CA LYS A 320 3.19 21.87 48.50
C LYS A 320 1.68 21.75 48.69
N ASP A 321 0.95 21.44 47.63
CA ASP A 321 -0.51 21.31 47.64
C ASP A 321 -0.94 20.17 48.57
N LYS A 322 -0.27 19.02 48.47
CA LYS A 322 -0.54 17.86 49.34
C LYS A 322 -0.29 18.17 50.81
N GLU A 323 0.81 18.84 51.13
CA GLU A 323 1.14 19.23 52.51
C GLU A 323 0.13 20.24 53.05
N THR A 324 -0.26 21.22 52.23
CA THR A 324 -1.29 22.21 52.59
C THR A 324 -2.63 21.54 52.88
N LEU A 325 -3.10 20.66 52.00
CA LEU A 325 -4.37 19.95 52.19
C LEU A 325 -4.34 18.95 53.36
N LYS A 326 -3.17 18.40 53.70
CA LYS A 326 -2.97 17.61 54.93
C LYS A 326 -3.05 18.47 56.18
N GLN A 327 -2.41 19.64 56.19
CA GLN A 327 -2.46 20.58 57.32
C GLN A 327 -3.88 21.08 57.59
N LEU A 328 -4.70 21.21 56.55
CA LEU A 328 -6.12 21.56 56.67
C LEU A 328 -7.02 20.38 57.08
N GLY A 329 -6.48 19.17 57.21
CA GLY A 329 -7.24 17.96 57.54
C GLY A 329 -8.16 17.46 56.41
N ILE A 330 -7.94 17.93 55.17
CA ILE A 330 -8.78 17.62 54.00
C ILE A 330 -8.26 16.34 53.31
N LEU A 331 -6.94 16.24 53.11
CA LEU A 331 -6.33 15.08 52.45
C LEU A 331 -6.11 13.92 53.44
N ASN A 332 -7.07 13.00 53.51
CA ASN A 332 -7.08 11.86 54.42
C ASN A 332 -6.88 10.52 53.70
N PHE A 333 -6.22 9.57 54.36
CA PHE A 333 -6.03 8.23 53.81
C PHE A 333 -7.31 7.39 53.90
N GLY A 334 -7.70 6.77 52.79
CA GLY A 334 -8.85 5.87 52.71
C GLY A 334 -10.22 6.55 52.80
N ARG A 335 -10.28 7.88 52.87
CA ARG A 335 -11.52 8.65 53.01
C ARG A 335 -11.50 9.88 52.11
N LEU A 336 -12.61 10.10 51.42
CA LEU A 336 -12.88 11.35 50.71
C LEU A 336 -13.46 12.37 51.70
N THR A 337 -12.90 13.57 51.70
CA THR A 337 -13.37 14.71 52.49
C THR A 337 -14.03 15.71 51.55
N PRO A 338 -15.33 16.02 51.73
CA PRO A 338 -16.00 17.04 50.95
C PRO A 338 -15.50 18.43 51.36
N VAL A 339 -15.18 19.27 50.39
CA VAL A 339 -14.74 20.65 50.58
C VAL A 339 -15.39 21.55 49.54
N ALA A 340 -15.93 22.69 50.00
CA ALA A 340 -16.39 23.74 49.11
C ALA A 340 -15.17 24.44 48.50
N ALA A 341 -15.11 24.51 47.17
CA ALA A 341 -14.03 25.14 46.45
C ALA A 341 -14.53 25.88 45.22
N THR A 342 -13.82 26.94 44.83
CA THR A 342 -13.99 27.56 43.52
C THR A 342 -13.08 26.81 42.54
N LEU A 343 -13.67 26.18 41.51
CA LEU A 343 -12.94 25.38 40.53
C LEU A 343 -12.85 26.11 39.19
N GLN A 344 -11.63 26.22 38.67
CA GLN A 344 -11.32 26.84 37.39
C GLN A 344 -10.39 25.96 36.58
N SER A 345 -10.76 25.63 35.35
CA SER A 345 -9.86 24.93 34.45
C SER A 345 -8.70 25.83 34.03
N ASN A 346 -7.49 25.29 34.05
CA ASN A 346 -6.31 25.97 33.53
C ASN A 346 -6.25 25.69 32.03
N ILE A 347 -6.80 26.63 31.27
CA ILE A 347 -6.80 26.62 29.80
C ILE A 347 -5.34 26.67 29.33
N SER A 348 -4.95 25.81 28.40
CA SER A 348 -3.65 25.93 27.75
C SER A 348 -3.47 27.33 27.16
N THR A 349 -2.24 27.79 26.91
CA THR A 349 -1.94 29.12 26.30
C THR A 349 -2.41 29.27 24.83
N THR A 350 -3.38 28.45 24.44
CA THR A 350 -3.90 28.23 23.10
C THR A 350 -5.41 28.42 23.14
N MET A 351 -5.97 29.07 22.12
CA MET A 351 -7.42 29.24 21.92
C MET A 351 -7.86 28.44 20.71
N MET A 352 -9.15 28.16 20.63
CA MET A 352 -9.79 27.55 19.47
C MET A 352 -10.65 28.59 18.76
N VAL A 353 -10.44 28.77 17.46
CA VAL A 353 -11.29 29.57 16.57
C VAL A 353 -12.20 28.60 15.84
N LYS A 354 -13.49 28.61 16.18
CA LYS A 354 -14.49 27.72 15.61
C LYS A 354 -15.25 28.41 14.47
N ILE A 355 -14.95 28.04 13.24
CA ILE A 355 -15.48 28.64 12.01
C ILE A 355 -16.87 28.08 11.68
N ASP A 356 -17.80 28.97 11.32
CA ASP A 356 -19.06 28.60 10.70
C ASP A 356 -18.85 28.23 9.22
N PRO A 357 -19.00 26.95 8.84
CA PRO A 357 -18.69 26.47 7.48
C PRO A 357 -19.58 27.10 6.39
N ASN A 358 -20.71 27.70 6.75
CA ASN A 358 -21.62 28.34 5.80
C ASN A 358 -21.23 29.77 5.44
N THR A 359 -20.21 30.33 6.13
CA THR A 359 -19.79 31.72 5.97
C THR A 359 -18.40 31.86 5.34
N VAL A 360 -17.77 30.74 4.99
CA VAL A 360 -16.41 30.71 4.46
C VAL A 360 -16.38 31.28 3.05
N GLU A 361 -15.60 32.34 2.87
CA GLU A 361 -15.28 32.96 1.59
C GLU A 361 -13.80 32.73 1.27
N TYR A 362 -13.51 31.96 0.21
CA TYR A 362 -12.15 31.75 -0.26
C TYR A 362 -11.67 32.91 -1.14
N PRO A 363 -10.38 33.27 -1.09
CA PRO A 363 -9.82 34.32 -1.93
C PRO A 363 -9.91 33.93 -3.41
N GLN A 364 -10.25 34.90 -4.26
CA GLN A 364 -10.28 34.70 -5.72
C GLN A 364 -8.89 34.36 -6.30
N ASN A 365 -7.84 34.89 -5.68
CA ASN A 365 -6.45 34.63 -6.06
C ASN A 365 -5.72 33.88 -4.94
N TRP A 366 -5.11 32.75 -5.27
CA TRP A 366 -4.39 31.93 -4.30
C TRP A 366 -2.93 32.36 -4.19
N THR A 367 -2.51 32.79 -3.00
CA THR A 367 -1.10 33.09 -2.70
C THR A 367 -0.33 31.81 -2.38
N LYS A 368 0.74 31.50 -3.14
CA LYS A 368 1.62 30.36 -2.84
C LYS A 368 2.45 30.65 -1.59
N GLU A 369 2.69 29.65 -0.75
CA GLU A 369 3.53 29.80 0.45
C GLU A 369 4.93 30.33 0.13
N THR A 370 5.54 29.86 -0.96
CA THR A 370 6.86 30.35 -1.39
C THR A 370 6.83 31.83 -1.82
N GLN A 371 5.68 32.33 -2.27
CA GLN A 371 5.50 33.75 -2.58
C GLN A 371 5.22 34.58 -1.32
N ALA A 372 4.53 34.02 -0.33
CA ALA A 372 4.24 34.70 0.93
C ALA A 372 5.44 34.71 1.90
N PHE A 373 6.28 33.67 1.88
CA PHE A 373 7.29 33.42 2.92
C PHE A 373 8.73 33.19 2.39
N GLY A 374 8.93 32.88 1.11
CA GLY A 374 10.25 32.65 0.50
C GLY A 374 10.58 31.18 0.23
N GLN A 375 11.74 30.69 0.69
CA GLN A 375 12.25 29.35 0.38
C GLN A 375 13.06 28.76 1.54
N GLN A 376 13.10 27.42 1.60
CA GLN A 376 13.87 26.61 2.56
C GLN A 376 14.85 25.68 1.82
N ILE A 377 15.56 24.82 2.56
CA ILE A 377 16.63 23.92 2.06
C ILE A 377 16.33 22.46 2.46
N VAL A 378 16.72 21.52 1.59
CA VAL A 378 16.65 20.05 1.75
C VAL A 378 18.05 19.52 2.11
N ASN A 379 18.18 18.38 2.80
CA ASN A 379 19.37 18.13 3.64
C ASN A 379 19.84 16.67 3.83
N GLN A 380 20.87 16.49 4.67
CA GLN A 380 21.64 15.25 4.86
C GLN A 380 21.10 14.33 5.97
N GLU A 381 20.48 14.85 7.04
CA GLU A 381 19.73 13.99 7.98
C GLU A 381 18.42 13.50 7.33
N GLN A 382 17.80 14.29 6.45
CA GLN A 382 16.83 13.78 5.47
C GLN A 382 17.45 12.65 4.64
N GLN A 383 18.63 12.85 4.01
CA GLN A 383 19.24 11.81 3.15
C GLN A 383 19.48 10.49 3.89
N GLU A 384 20.11 10.51 5.08
CA GLU A 384 20.38 9.28 5.85
C GLU A 384 19.07 8.61 6.30
N ALA A 385 18.05 9.38 6.69
CA ALA A 385 16.75 8.86 7.05
C ALA A 385 15.97 8.30 5.83
N ILE A 386 16.09 8.93 4.66
CA ILE A 386 15.55 8.46 3.37
C ILE A 386 16.23 7.14 2.96
N GLU A 387 17.54 7.01 3.18
CA GLU A 387 18.27 5.77 2.94
C GLU A 387 17.91 4.67 3.94
N LYS A 388 17.68 5.01 5.22
CA LYS A 388 17.22 4.06 6.26
C LYS A 388 15.79 3.57 6.08
N THR A 389 14.96 4.33 5.38
CA THR A 389 13.58 3.92 5.04
C THR A 389 13.50 3.15 3.72
N ALA A 390 14.57 3.12 2.91
CA ALA A 390 14.63 2.36 1.66
C ALA A 390 14.25 0.87 1.80
N PRO A 391 14.64 0.12 2.86
CA PRO A 391 14.21 -1.27 3.05
C PRO A 391 12.71 -1.39 3.33
N ILE A 392 12.12 -0.41 4.03
CA ILE A 392 10.68 -0.36 4.34
C ILE A 392 9.89 0.02 3.09
N LEU A 393 10.38 1.01 2.34
CA LEU A 393 9.82 1.42 1.05
C LEU A 393 9.90 0.28 0.01
N GLN A 394 11.00 -0.47 0.00
CA GLN A 394 11.16 -1.69 -0.81
C GLN A 394 10.17 -2.77 -0.39
N LYS A 395 9.93 -2.98 0.92
CA LYS A 395 8.90 -3.93 1.41
C LYS A 395 7.47 -3.51 1.06
N ILE A 396 7.17 -2.21 1.09
CA ILE A 396 5.83 -1.69 0.75
C ILE A 396 5.60 -1.69 -0.77
N LYS A 397 6.66 -1.48 -1.56
CA LYS A 397 6.61 -1.54 -3.04
C LYS A 397 6.89 -2.93 -3.60
N GLU A 398 7.15 -3.89 -2.71
CA GLU A 398 7.50 -5.27 -3.03
C GLU A 398 6.46 -5.87 -3.95
N ARG A 399 6.89 -6.20 -5.16
CA ARG A 399 6.04 -6.96 -6.07
C ARG A 399 5.95 -8.40 -5.57
N PRO A 400 4.74 -8.99 -5.57
CA PRO A 400 4.57 -10.36 -5.12
C PRO A 400 5.41 -11.30 -5.99
N THR A 401 5.96 -12.32 -5.35
CA THR A 401 6.59 -13.42 -6.09
C THR A 401 5.49 -14.30 -6.68
N ILE A 402 5.60 -14.62 -7.96
CA ILE A 402 4.61 -15.40 -8.71
C ILE A 402 5.27 -16.65 -9.25
N LEU A 403 4.60 -17.80 -9.06
CA LEU A 403 4.90 -19.03 -9.76
C LEU A 403 3.98 -19.14 -10.98
N PHE A 404 4.57 -19.29 -12.16
CA PHE A 404 3.83 -19.39 -13.42
C PHE A 404 4.44 -20.48 -14.30
N ALA A 405 3.62 -21.26 -14.98
CA ALA A 405 4.07 -22.18 -16.01
C ALA A 405 2.99 -22.27 -17.07
N THR A 406 3.33 -21.94 -18.32
CA THR A 406 2.44 -22.26 -19.44
C THR A 406 2.34 -23.78 -19.61
N PRO A 407 1.33 -24.29 -20.33
CA PRO A 407 1.28 -25.70 -20.70
C PRO A 407 2.58 -26.21 -21.34
N GLU A 408 3.22 -25.38 -22.18
CA GLU A 408 4.50 -25.68 -22.81
C GLU A 408 5.66 -25.75 -21.79
N ASP A 409 5.72 -24.81 -20.83
CA ASP A 409 6.72 -24.84 -19.77
C ASP A 409 6.60 -26.12 -18.92
N ARG A 410 5.36 -26.55 -18.61
CA ARG A 410 5.11 -27.81 -17.91
C ARG A 410 5.59 -29.03 -18.69
N MET A 411 5.31 -29.09 -19.98
CA MET A 411 5.79 -30.17 -20.85
C MET A 411 7.32 -30.22 -20.93
N LEU A 412 7.97 -29.06 -20.81
CA LEU A 412 9.43 -28.94 -20.76
C LEU A 412 10.00 -29.15 -19.34
N GLY A 413 9.17 -29.34 -18.31
CA GLY A 413 9.59 -29.45 -16.92
C GLY A 413 10.22 -28.17 -16.38
N LEU A 414 9.60 -27.03 -16.69
CA LEU A 414 10.00 -25.69 -16.28
C LEU A 414 8.89 -25.02 -15.45
N THR A 415 9.32 -24.18 -14.51
CA THR A 415 8.44 -23.25 -13.79
C THR A 415 9.09 -21.89 -13.79
N GLN A 416 8.35 -20.86 -14.13
CA GLN A 416 8.80 -19.47 -14.03
C GLN A 416 8.59 -18.94 -12.61
N LEU A 417 9.62 -18.32 -12.07
CA LEU A 417 9.60 -17.58 -10.82
C LEU A 417 9.77 -16.10 -11.14
N VAL A 418 8.69 -15.35 -10.97
CA VAL A 418 8.67 -13.91 -11.20
C VAL A 418 8.82 -13.23 -9.85
N VAL A 419 9.83 -12.38 -9.69
CA VAL A 419 10.18 -11.73 -8.43
C VAL A 419 10.36 -10.24 -8.61
N ASP A 420 10.26 -9.49 -7.52
CA ASP A 420 10.68 -8.09 -7.51
C ASP A 420 12.13 -7.95 -7.99
N ASN A 421 12.37 -7.00 -8.91
CA ASN A 421 13.69 -6.83 -9.51
C ASN A 421 14.78 -6.45 -8.50
N HIS A 422 14.44 -5.87 -7.34
CA HIS A 422 15.39 -5.59 -6.27
C HIS A 422 15.85 -6.86 -5.53
N LYS A 423 15.18 -7.99 -5.74
CA LYS A 423 15.48 -9.26 -5.06
C LYS A 423 16.24 -10.26 -5.92
N VAL A 424 16.59 -9.90 -7.16
CA VAL A 424 17.33 -10.74 -8.12
C VAL A 424 18.58 -11.36 -7.50
N GLU A 425 19.41 -10.56 -6.81
CA GLU A 425 20.66 -11.05 -6.23
C GLU A 425 20.40 -12.06 -5.08
N ALA A 426 19.49 -11.72 -4.16
CA ALA A 426 19.13 -12.57 -3.04
C ALA A 426 18.47 -13.89 -3.50
N VAL A 427 17.60 -13.82 -4.51
CA VAL A 427 16.89 -14.97 -5.10
C VAL A 427 17.87 -15.87 -5.86
N THR A 428 18.77 -15.28 -6.66
CA THR A 428 19.82 -16.03 -7.39
C THR A 428 20.70 -16.80 -6.42
N LYS A 429 21.16 -16.15 -5.34
CA LYS A 429 21.95 -16.79 -4.29
C LYS A 429 21.18 -17.94 -3.62
N TRP A 430 19.94 -17.70 -3.20
CA TRP A 430 19.12 -18.71 -2.53
C TRP A 430 18.83 -19.93 -3.44
N LEU A 431 18.52 -19.71 -4.71
CA LEU A 431 18.27 -20.79 -5.67
C LEU A 431 19.54 -21.61 -5.94
N THR A 432 20.69 -20.94 -6.05
CA THR A 432 21.99 -21.60 -6.24
C THR A 432 22.41 -22.41 -5.01
N ASP A 433 22.23 -21.86 -3.79
CA ASP A 433 22.52 -22.55 -2.52
C ASP A 433 21.66 -23.82 -2.35
N LYS A 434 20.50 -23.88 -3.01
CA LYS A 434 19.61 -25.06 -3.04
C LYS A 434 19.88 -26.00 -4.21
N ASN A 435 20.94 -25.76 -5.00
CA ASN A 435 21.28 -26.52 -6.21
C ASN A 435 20.14 -26.55 -7.26
N ILE A 436 19.32 -25.49 -7.30
CA ILE A 436 18.26 -25.37 -8.31
C ILE A 436 18.88 -24.77 -9.57
N ALA A 437 18.68 -25.44 -10.71
CA ALA A 437 19.13 -24.94 -12.00
C ALA A 437 18.19 -23.82 -12.47
N ILE A 438 18.78 -22.64 -12.70
CA ILE A 438 18.05 -21.40 -13.02
C ILE A 438 18.60 -20.77 -14.29
N ALA A 439 17.73 -20.07 -15.02
CA ALA A 439 18.10 -19.13 -16.07
C ALA A 439 17.27 -17.86 -15.94
N GLN A 440 17.92 -16.72 -15.69
CA GLN A 440 17.23 -15.43 -15.69
C GLN A 440 16.84 -15.05 -17.12
N VAL A 441 15.59 -14.64 -17.32
CA VAL A 441 15.08 -14.23 -18.63
C VAL A 441 15.54 -12.80 -18.92
N PRO A 442 16.11 -12.53 -20.11
CA PRO A 442 16.49 -11.18 -20.53
C PRO A 442 15.31 -10.21 -20.46
N ARG A 443 15.59 -8.94 -20.13
CA ARG A 443 14.54 -7.93 -19.88
C ARG A 443 13.71 -7.62 -21.12
N GLU A 444 14.36 -7.69 -22.28
CA GLU A 444 13.81 -7.55 -23.63
C GLU A 444 12.76 -8.62 -23.96
N ASP A 445 12.88 -9.83 -23.39
CA ASP A 445 11.95 -10.94 -23.62
C ASP A 445 10.74 -10.91 -22.69
N VAL A 446 10.84 -10.17 -21.58
CA VAL A 446 9.76 -9.95 -20.59
C VAL A 446 9.49 -8.45 -20.38
N PRO A 447 9.10 -7.72 -21.44
CA PRO A 447 9.01 -6.26 -21.40
C PRO A 447 7.91 -5.77 -20.46
N LEU A 448 6.85 -6.55 -20.24
CA LEU A 448 5.76 -6.19 -19.34
C LEU A 448 6.22 -6.27 -17.87
N GLU A 449 6.84 -7.37 -17.49
CA GLU A 449 7.39 -7.64 -16.17
C GLU A 449 8.49 -6.62 -15.85
N THR A 450 9.40 -6.40 -16.80
CA THR A 450 10.45 -5.38 -16.70
C THR A 450 9.86 -3.99 -16.47
N LYS A 451 8.84 -3.60 -17.25
CA LYS A 451 8.14 -2.30 -17.09
C LYS A 451 7.42 -2.20 -15.73
N LYS A 452 7.10 -3.33 -15.10
CA LYS A 452 6.45 -3.40 -13.78
C LYS A 452 7.43 -3.54 -12.61
N GLY A 453 8.74 -3.57 -12.88
CA GLY A 453 9.77 -3.74 -11.86
C GLY A 453 9.94 -5.18 -11.39
N LEU A 454 9.63 -6.15 -12.27
CA LEU A 454 9.78 -7.58 -12.00
C LEU A 454 10.94 -8.16 -12.82
N ALA A 455 11.53 -9.23 -12.30
CA ALA A 455 12.50 -10.08 -12.98
C ALA A 455 11.96 -11.51 -13.02
N VAL A 456 12.26 -12.23 -14.10
CA VAL A 456 11.74 -13.59 -14.34
C VAL A 456 12.89 -14.58 -14.36
N PHE A 457 12.74 -15.69 -13.66
CA PHE A 457 13.65 -16.83 -13.67
C PHE A 457 12.94 -18.07 -14.19
N ASN A 458 13.56 -18.79 -15.13
CA ASN A 458 13.16 -20.15 -15.46
C ASN A 458 13.83 -21.12 -14.49
N LEU A 459 13.05 -21.92 -13.78
CA LEU A 459 13.50 -22.98 -12.89
C LEU A 459 13.33 -24.33 -13.58
N ALA A 460 14.33 -25.20 -13.52
CA ALA A 460 14.18 -26.57 -13.97
C ALA A 460 13.53 -27.44 -12.88
N ASN A 461 12.31 -27.93 -13.11
CA ASN A 461 11.55 -28.69 -12.11
C ASN A 461 12.32 -29.93 -11.62
N SER A 462 13.14 -30.55 -12.48
CA SER A 462 13.98 -31.71 -12.13
C SER A 462 15.09 -31.40 -11.11
N SER A 463 15.42 -30.12 -10.91
CA SER A 463 16.43 -29.66 -9.96
C SER A 463 15.85 -29.10 -8.67
N ILE A 464 14.51 -28.98 -8.57
CA ILE A 464 13.85 -28.48 -7.37
C ILE A 464 13.54 -29.68 -6.46
N PRO A 465 14.14 -29.77 -5.26
CA PRO A 465 13.77 -30.83 -4.32
C PRO A 465 12.31 -30.68 -3.89
N GLU A 466 11.58 -31.80 -3.76
CA GLU A 466 10.16 -31.82 -3.38
C GLU A 466 9.84 -30.98 -2.12
N PRO A 467 10.64 -31.03 -1.04
CA PRO A 467 10.39 -30.20 0.14
C PRO A 467 10.52 -28.69 -0.14
N VAL A 468 11.38 -28.31 -1.09
CA VAL A 468 11.58 -26.91 -1.48
C VAL A 468 10.42 -26.43 -2.34
N PHE A 469 9.94 -27.25 -3.28
CA PHE A 469 8.77 -26.93 -4.10
C PHE A 469 7.49 -26.77 -3.26
N GLY A 470 7.31 -27.64 -2.25
CA GLY A 470 6.22 -27.50 -1.27
C GLY A 470 6.27 -26.18 -0.47
N LEU A 471 7.47 -25.74 -0.06
CA LEU A 471 7.63 -24.44 0.61
C LEU A 471 7.36 -23.25 -0.32
N MET A 472 7.74 -23.35 -1.60
CA MET A 472 7.49 -22.29 -2.58
C MET A 472 6.00 -22.13 -2.85
N THR A 473 5.26 -23.23 -3.03
CA THR A 473 3.80 -23.18 -3.26
C THR A 473 3.03 -22.73 -2.01
N LEU A 474 3.49 -23.12 -0.81
CA LEU A 474 2.92 -22.64 0.45
C LEU A 474 3.13 -21.13 0.65
N LYS A 475 4.28 -20.59 0.23
CA LYS A 475 4.64 -19.18 0.42
C LYS A 475 4.11 -18.25 -0.68
N PHE A 476 4.07 -18.71 -1.93
CA PHE A 476 3.79 -17.87 -3.10
C PHE A 476 2.46 -18.23 -3.79
N GLY A 477 1.78 -19.28 -3.32
CA GLY A 477 0.59 -19.83 -3.94
C GLY A 477 0.89 -20.91 -4.98
N GLN A 478 -0.16 -21.53 -5.50
CA GLN A 478 -0.04 -22.56 -6.55
C GLN A 478 0.54 -21.97 -7.84
N VAL A 479 1.17 -22.84 -8.64
CA VAL A 479 1.66 -22.46 -9.97
C VAL A 479 0.47 -22.05 -10.83
N ILE A 480 0.52 -20.83 -11.34
CA ILE A 480 -0.50 -20.31 -12.25
C ILE A 480 -0.28 -20.92 -13.62
N GLU A 481 -1.34 -21.39 -14.23
CA GLU A 481 -1.29 -22.05 -15.54
C GLU A 481 -2.02 -21.24 -16.62
N SER A 482 -2.92 -20.35 -16.21
CA SER A 482 -3.67 -19.49 -17.11
C SER A 482 -2.83 -18.25 -17.48
N PRO A 483 -2.52 -18.02 -18.77
CA PRO A 483 -1.86 -16.80 -19.22
C PRO A 483 -2.66 -15.55 -18.86
N THR A 484 -3.99 -15.64 -18.85
CA THR A 484 -4.87 -14.53 -18.49
C THR A 484 -4.75 -14.20 -17.00
N GLU A 485 -4.81 -15.21 -16.12
CA GLU A 485 -4.65 -15.01 -14.67
C GLU A 485 -3.25 -14.47 -14.34
N TYR A 486 -2.23 -14.97 -15.04
CA TYR A 486 -0.86 -14.48 -14.90
C TYR A 486 -0.74 -13.01 -15.30
N GLN A 487 -1.27 -12.64 -16.46
CA GLN A 487 -1.27 -11.26 -16.95
C GLN A 487 -2.04 -10.32 -16.01
N GLU A 488 -3.17 -10.77 -15.44
CA GLU A 488 -3.90 -10.03 -14.41
C GLU A 488 -3.04 -9.79 -13.17
N LYS A 489 -2.35 -10.82 -12.66
CA LYS A 489 -1.47 -10.68 -11.49
C LYS A 489 -0.25 -9.80 -11.74
N VAL A 490 0.31 -9.80 -12.94
CA VAL A 490 1.40 -8.89 -13.34
C VAL A 490 0.90 -7.44 -13.50
N ARG A 491 -0.38 -7.24 -13.85
CA ARG A 491 -0.96 -5.90 -14.09
C ARG A 491 -1.55 -5.23 -12.85
N LEU A 492 -1.98 -6.00 -11.84
CA LEU A 492 -2.63 -5.53 -10.61
C LEU A 492 -1.72 -4.64 -9.72
N PRO A 493 -2.18 -3.44 -9.30
CA PRO A 493 -1.54 -2.67 -8.22
C PRO A 493 -1.75 -3.33 -6.85
N LEU A 494 -0.76 -3.19 -5.95
CA LEU A 494 -0.76 -3.79 -4.60
C LEU A 494 -2.00 -3.40 -3.76
N ALA A 495 -2.56 -2.20 -3.97
CA ALA A 495 -3.71 -1.67 -3.25
C ALA A 495 -5.02 -2.47 -3.45
N LEU A 496 -5.12 -3.30 -4.50
CA LEU A 496 -6.30 -4.12 -4.79
C LEU A 496 -6.29 -5.50 -4.12
N ARG A 497 -5.25 -5.85 -3.35
CA ARG A 497 -5.20 -7.10 -2.57
C ARG A 497 -5.38 -6.89 -1.06
N SER A 498 -5.14 -5.68 -0.56
CA SER A 498 -5.35 -5.32 0.85
C SER A 498 -6.80 -5.00 1.20
N ALA A 499 -7.69 -4.90 0.20
CA ALA A 499 -9.11 -4.53 0.38
C ALA A 499 -10.05 -5.70 0.72
N GLN A 500 -9.54 -6.89 1.06
CA GLN A 500 -10.38 -8.02 1.46
C GLN A 500 -10.61 -8.15 2.97
N SER A 501 -10.14 -7.23 3.82
CA SER A 501 -10.44 -7.32 5.26
C SER A 501 -10.15 -6.02 6.01
N LEU A 502 -11.10 -5.09 6.03
CA LEU A 502 -11.19 -4.07 7.07
C LEU A 502 -12.66 -3.94 7.49
N PRO A 503 -13.07 -4.52 8.63
CA PRO A 503 -14.47 -4.42 9.06
C PRO A 503 -14.80 -2.99 9.57
N GLU A 504 -16.01 -2.51 9.26
CA GLU A 504 -16.58 -1.25 9.75
C GLU A 504 -17.02 -1.35 11.22
N ARG A 505 -16.76 -0.29 12.03
CA ARG A 505 -17.19 -0.21 13.43
C ARG A 505 -18.71 0.01 13.53
N PRO A 506 -19.49 -0.91 14.13
CA PRO A 506 -20.90 -0.66 14.42
C PRO A 506 -21.05 0.47 15.43
N LYS A 507 -22.08 1.30 15.28
CA LYS A 507 -22.38 2.39 16.20
C LYS A 507 -22.86 1.91 17.59
N TYR A 508 -23.28 0.65 17.72
CA TYR A 508 -23.74 0.04 18.97
C TYR A 508 -23.37 -1.45 19.01
N LEU A 509 -22.99 -1.96 20.20
CA LEU A 509 -22.73 -3.39 20.37
C LEU A 509 -24.04 -4.18 20.28
N LYS A 510 -24.06 -5.22 19.46
CA LYS A 510 -25.14 -6.20 19.40
C LYS A 510 -24.96 -7.25 20.53
N PRO A 511 -26.03 -7.59 21.28
CA PRO A 511 -25.97 -8.60 22.35
C PRO A 511 -25.63 -10.01 21.82
N PRO A 512 -24.95 -10.87 22.60
CA PRO A 512 -24.54 -12.23 22.20
C PRO A 512 -25.74 -13.09 21.77
N GLN A 513 -25.68 -13.67 20.57
CA GLN A 513 -26.58 -14.77 20.18
C GLN A 513 -25.99 -16.11 20.67
N PRO A 514 -26.83 -17.04 21.16
CA PRO A 514 -26.37 -18.34 21.65
C PRO A 514 -25.84 -19.23 20.52
N VAL A 515 -24.60 -19.73 20.68
CA VAL A 515 -23.94 -20.62 19.71
C VAL A 515 -24.38 -22.07 19.97
N VAL A 516 -25.09 -22.67 19.01
CA VAL A 516 -25.34 -24.11 18.97
C VAL A 516 -24.05 -24.80 18.51
N SER A 517 -23.47 -25.62 19.38
CA SER A 517 -22.29 -26.44 19.07
C SER A 517 -22.70 -27.75 18.43
N THR A 518 -22.14 -28.11 17.27
CA THR A 518 -22.08 -29.50 16.79
C THR A 518 -20.62 -29.92 16.66
N PRO A 519 -20.19 -31.05 17.27
CA PRO A 519 -18.82 -31.52 17.22
C PRO A 519 -18.53 -32.43 16.02
N SER A 520 -17.24 -32.50 15.70
CA SER A 520 -16.56 -33.15 14.58
C SER A 520 -16.27 -34.67 14.76
N CYS A 521 -15.80 -35.27 13.65
CA CYS A 521 -15.37 -36.65 13.32
C CYS A 521 -14.68 -37.55 14.39
N PRO A 522 -14.46 -38.85 14.05
CA PRO A 522 -13.06 -39.33 13.99
C PRO A 522 -12.69 -40.39 12.89
N ALA A 523 -11.57 -40.14 12.21
CA ALA A 523 -10.28 -40.88 12.19
C ALA A 523 -10.06 -42.36 11.69
N VAL A 524 -9.07 -42.48 10.75
CA VAL A 524 -7.96 -43.47 10.50
C VAL A 524 -8.17 -44.95 10.09
N ALA A 525 -7.45 -45.42 9.04
CA ALA A 525 -6.58 -46.63 9.06
C ALA A 525 -5.65 -46.78 7.82
N ASN A 526 -4.52 -47.47 8.02
CA ASN A 526 -3.25 -47.57 7.27
C ASN A 526 -3.11 -48.75 6.27
N THR A 527 -1.93 -48.82 5.61
CA THR A 527 -1.10 -49.96 5.08
C THR A 527 -1.06 -50.19 3.56
N VAL A 528 -0.02 -50.72 2.89
CA VAL A 528 1.48 -50.75 2.87
C VAL A 528 1.87 -51.77 1.75
N ALA A 529 3.09 -51.65 1.16
CA ALA A 529 3.90 -52.68 0.44
C ALA A 529 3.57 -53.01 -1.04
N LEU A 530 4.48 -53.41 -1.95
CA LEU A 530 5.96 -53.38 -2.17
C LEU A 530 6.22 -54.17 -3.48
N SER A 531 7.28 -53.83 -4.24
CA SER A 531 8.17 -54.76 -5.01
C SER A 531 8.22 -54.75 -6.56
N ARG A 532 9.42 -54.37 -7.04
CA ARG A 532 10.37 -55.09 -7.95
C ARG A 532 10.33 -54.91 -9.48
N THR A 533 11.52 -54.54 -9.97
CA THR A 533 12.12 -54.61 -11.32
C THR A 533 12.42 -56.07 -11.75
N PRO A 534 12.78 -56.31 -13.03
CA PRO A 534 14.21 -56.36 -13.43
C PRO A 534 14.56 -55.83 -14.84
N GLN A 535 15.86 -55.65 -15.06
CA GLN A 535 16.60 -55.16 -16.24
C GLN A 535 16.58 -56.08 -17.47
N SER A 536 16.85 -55.52 -18.66
CA SER A 536 17.85 -56.04 -19.63
C SER A 536 18.10 -55.07 -20.81
N THR A 537 19.37 -54.73 -21.06
CA THR A 537 19.98 -54.37 -22.38
C THR A 537 20.59 -55.67 -22.97
N PRO A 538 21.06 -55.81 -24.25
CA PRO A 538 21.82 -54.82 -25.05
C PRO A 538 21.63 -54.83 -26.60
N SER A 539 22.31 -53.88 -27.28
CA SER A 539 23.06 -54.03 -28.56
C SER A 539 22.69 -53.12 -29.73
N GLN A 540 23.71 -52.46 -30.24
CA GLN A 540 23.84 -51.64 -31.46
C GLN A 540 23.92 -52.51 -32.72
N PRO A 541 23.73 -51.92 -33.92
CA PRO A 541 24.88 -51.84 -34.85
C PRO A 541 25.01 -50.50 -35.60
N GLN A 542 26.25 -50.14 -35.95
CA GLN A 542 26.66 -49.06 -36.86
C GLN A 542 26.60 -49.49 -38.34
N ILE A 543 26.25 -48.58 -39.25
CA ILE A 543 26.83 -48.48 -40.61
C ILE A 543 26.98 -46.99 -40.99
N SER A 544 28.17 -46.64 -41.49
CA SER A 544 28.59 -45.32 -42.02
C SER A 544 28.36 -45.22 -43.53
N THR A 545 28.12 -44.01 -44.08
CA THR A 545 28.94 -43.42 -45.18
C THR A 545 28.49 -41.99 -45.59
N ASN A 546 29.49 -41.10 -45.59
CA ASN A 546 29.85 -40.04 -46.55
C ASN A 546 29.00 -38.77 -46.77
N GLU A 547 29.49 -37.72 -46.10
CA GLU A 547 29.82 -36.36 -46.59
C GLU A 547 29.26 -35.84 -47.93
N LEU A 548 28.64 -34.65 -47.82
CA LEU A 548 28.88 -33.53 -48.74
C LEU A 548 29.03 -32.24 -47.90
N LYS A 549 30.22 -31.65 -47.96
CA LYS A 549 30.57 -30.38 -47.33
C LYS A 549 29.83 -29.23 -48.00
N ALA A 550 29.14 -28.42 -47.19
CA ALA A 550 28.99 -26.99 -47.41
C ALA A 550 29.40 -26.29 -46.10
N ALA A 551 30.22 -25.24 -46.22
CA ALA A 551 30.90 -24.57 -45.12
C ALA A 551 29.91 -23.91 -44.13
N PRO A 552 30.07 -24.06 -42.81
CA PRO A 552 29.27 -23.31 -41.85
C PRO A 552 29.84 -21.89 -41.74
N THR A 553 29.04 -20.91 -42.15
CA THR A 553 29.28 -19.51 -41.80
C THR A 553 28.11 -19.03 -40.96
N GLN A 554 28.24 -19.16 -39.65
CA GLN A 554 27.85 -18.12 -38.70
C GLN A 554 28.47 -18.41 -37.33
N GLU A 555 29.02 -17.35 -36.75
CA GLU A 555 29.76 -17.31 -35.50
C GLU A 555 28.95 -17.84 -34.32
N ASN A 556 29.67 -18.50 -33.41
CA ASN A 556 29.25 -19.07 -32.13
C ASN A 556 28.26 -18.19 -31.32
N GLN A 557 26.96 -18.28 -31.61
CA GLN A 557 25.95 -18.05 -30.58
C GLN A 557 25.60 -19.41 -29.95
N PRO A 558 25.79 -19.56 -28.63
CA PRO A 558 25.42 -20.80 -27.96
C PRO A 558 23.91 -20.98 -28.08
N ILE A 559 23.48 -22.10 -28.67
CA ILE A 559 22.07 -22.47 -28.70
C ILE A 559 21.58 -22.53 -27.25
N THR A 560 20.57 -21.73 -26.91
CA THR A 560 20.00 -21.66 -25.57
C THR A 560 18.71 -22.46 -25.46
N ILE A 561 18.20 -22.60 -24.25
CA ILE A 561 16.88 -23.20 -24.02
C ILE A 561 15.75 -22.37 -24.66
N GLU A 562 15.94 -21.06 -24.87
CA GLU A 562 14.94 -20.23 -25.53
C GLU A 562 14.88 -20.51 -27.04
N ASN A 563 16.00 -20.86 -27.69
CA ASN A 563 16.01 -21.32 -29.07
C ASN A 563 15.15 -22.59 -29.25
N LEU A 564 15.18 -23.50 -28.27
CA LEU A 564 14.35 -24.72 -28.28
C LEU A 564 12.85 -24.43 -28.08
N ARG A 565 12.51 -23.46 -27.22
CA ARG A 565 11.13 -22.99 -27.08
C ARG A 565 10.62 -22.32 -28.35
N ALA A 566 11.44 -21.46 -28.95
CA ALA A 566 11.13 -20.84 -30.23
C ALA A 566 10.91 -21.90 -31.32
N TRP A 567 11.77 -22.92 -31.41
CA TRP A 567 11.61 -24.01 -32.37
C TRP A 567 10.28 -24.76 -32.19
N TRP A 568 9.92 -25.08 -30.95
CA TRP A 568 8.64 -25.74 -30.67
C TRP A 568 7.44 -24.89 -31.11
N ARG A 569 7.41 -23.60 -30.75
CA ARG A 569 6.35 -22.66 -31.17
C ARG A 569 6.26 -22.57 -32.70
N THR A 570 7.41 -22.54 -33.36
CA THR A 570 7.51 -22.55 -34.83
C THR A 570 6.91 -23.83 -35.42
N ALA A 571 7.24 -25.00 -34.87
CA ALA A 571 6.69 -26.28 -35.31
C ALA A 571 5.16 -26.34 -35.13
N ASP A 572 4.64 -25.80 -34.03
CA ASP A 572 3.20 -25.72 -33.78
C ASP A 572 2.49 -24.81 -34.79
N LYS A 573 3.03 -23.62 -35.05
CA LYS A 573 2.50 -22.68 -36.06
C LYS A 573 2.60 -23.20 -37.50
N LEU A 574 3.54 -24.11 -37.78
CA LEU A 574 3.64 -24.84 -39.04
C LEU A 574 2.65 -26.01 -39.14
N GLY A 575 1.87 -26.30 -38.09
CA GLY A 575 0.91 -27.40 -38.05
C GLY A 575 1.57 -28.78 -38.02
N LYS A 576 2.78 -28.91 -37.45
CA LYS A 576 3.47 -30.19 -37.34
C LYS A 576 2.71 -31.16 -36.43
N PRO A 577 2.72 -32.47 -36.74
CA PRO A 577 1.97 -33.46 -35.97
C PRO A 577 2.47 -33.57 -34.53
N GLU A 578 1.60 -33.98 -33.60
CA GLU A 578 1.92 -34.06 -32.16
C GLU A 578 3.14 -34.95 -31.87
N ALA A 579 3.30 -36.04 -32.62
CA ALA A 579 4.48 -36.91 -32.52
C ALA A 579 5.80 -36.17 -32.82
N TYR A 580 5.78 -35.20 -33.74
CA TYR A 580 6.94 -34.35 -34.03
C TYR A 580 7.23 -33.40 -32.85
N LYS A 581 6.21 -32.75 -32.31
CA LYS A 581 6.33 -31.86 -31.14
C LYS A 581 6.82 -32.59 -29.89
N GLN A 582 6.40 -33.84 -29.68
CA GLN A 582 6.92 -34.70 -28.61
C GLN A 582 8.39 -35.07 -28.82
N ARG A 583 8.83 -35.29 -30.07
CA ARG A 583 10.25 -35.50 -30.39
C ARG A 583 11.09 -34.27 -30.08
N LEU A 584 10.57 -33.06 -30.34
CA LEU A 584 11.23 -31.81 -29.94
C LEU A 584 11.37 -31.70 -28.41
N ALA A 585 10.35 -32.11 -27.65
CA ALA A 585 10.43 -32.15 -26.19
C ALA A 585 11.49 -33.15 -25.68
N GLN A 586 11.63 -34.31 -26.34
CA GLN A 586 12.70 -35.27 -26.05
C GLN A 586 14.09 -34.70 -26.38
N ILE A 587 14.23 -34.00 -27.51
CA ILE A 587 15.46 -33.30 -27.90
C ILE A 587 15.82 -32.24 -26.84
N ALA A 588 14.85 -31.45 -26.38
CA ALA A 588 15.06 -30.47 -25.33
C ALA A 588 15.47 -31.12 -23.99
N LYS A 589 14.91 -32.29 -23.66
CA LYS A 589 15.32 -33.06 -22.48
C LYS A 589 16.76 -33.58 -22.60
N SER A 590 17.17 -34.03 -23.79
CA SER A 590 18.55 -34.44 -24.04
C SER A 590 19.54 -33.27 -23.99
N PHE A 591 19.15 -32.12 -24.55
CA PHE A 591 19.93 -30.88 -24.49
C PHE A 591 20.16 -30.41 -23.06
N LYS A 592 19.17 -30.53 -22.17
CA LYS A 592 19.33 -30.22 -20.74
C LYS A 592 20.38 -31.09 -20.03
N ALA A 593 20.61 -32.31 -20.50
CA ALA A 593 21.57 -33.22 -19.91
C ALA A 593 22.99 -33.04 -20.49
N THR A 594 23.11 -32.65 -21.76
CA THR A 594 24.40 -32.61 -22.49
C THR A 594 24.89 -31.21 -22.81
N GLY A 595 24.02 -30.19 -22.75
CA GLY A 595 24.31 -28.82 -23.18
C GLY A 595 24.52 -28.67 -24.69
N GLN A 596 24.26 -29.71 -25.49
CA GLN A 596 24.53 -29.74 -26.93
C GLN A 596 23.39 -30.39 -27.70
N LEU A 597 23.04 -29.81 -28.87
CA LEU A 597 22.12 -30.42 -29.82
C LEU A 597 22.86 -31.32 -30.80
N SER A 598 22.19 -32.38 -31.25
CA SER A 598 22.70 -33.17 -32.36
C SER A 598 22.67 -32.35 -33.66
N PRO A 599 23.58 -32.60 -34.61
CA PRO A 599 23.57 -31.93 -35.92
C PRO A 599 22.20 -32.02 -36.62
N GLN A 600 21.53 -33.17 -36.52
CA GLN A 600 20.19 -33.38 -37.06
C GLN A 600 19.12 -32.49 -36.41
N ALA A 601 19.25 -32.19 -35.11
CA ALA A 601 18.32 -31.31 -34.41
C ALA A 601 18.54 -29.84 -34.80
N ILE A 602 19.80 -29.43 -34.99
CA ILE A 602 20.14 -28.08 -35.47
C ILE A 602 19.58 -27.87 -36.88
N GLU A 603 19.83 -28.82 -37.78
CA GLU A 603 19.32 -28.77 -39.16
C GLU A 603 17.78 -28.71 -39.20
N ALA A 604 17.10 -29.52 -38.38
CA ALA A 604 15.64 -29.51 -38.32
C ALA A 604 15.09 -28.20 -37.74
N MET A 605 15.79 -27.59 -36.78
CA MET A 605 15.46 -26.30 -36.20
C MET A 605 15.59 -25.16 -37.20
N GLU A 606 16.70 -25.10 -37.92
CA GLU A 606 16.93 -24.12 -38.99
C GLU A 606 15.88 -24.27 -40.09
N LYS A 607 15.59 -25.51 -40.50
CA LYS A 607 14.59 -25.80 -41.53
C LYS A 607 13.19 -25.32 -41.15
N ASP A 608 12.74 -25.57 -39.91
CA ASP A 608 11.43 -25.11 -39.45
C ASP A 608 11.38 -23.57 -39.33
N THR A 609 12.48 -22.95 -38.87
CA THR A 609 12.61 -21.48 -38.78
C THR A 609 12.48 -20.83 -40.16
N VAL A 610 13.21 -21.35 -41.15
CA VAL A 610 13.13 -20.86 -42.54
C VAL A 610 11.75 -21.08 -43.15
N ASN A 611 11.15 -22.26 -42.96
CA ASN A 611 9.81 -22.56 -43.46
C ASN A 611 8.76 -21.59 -42.92
N ARG A 612 8.86 -21.24 -41.63
CA ARG A 612 7.93 -20.30 -41.00
C ARG A 612 8.13 -18.89 -41.49
N LEU A 613 9.37 -18.43 -41.64
CA LEU A 613 9.66 -17.12 -42.22
C LEU A 613 9.09 -17.03 -43.65
N ALA A 614 9.29 -18.07 -44.46
CA ALA A 614 8.78 -18.15 -45.82
C ALA A 614 7.25 -18.09 -45.88
N GLN A 615 6.57 -18.84 -44.99
CA GLN A 615 5.11 -18.82 -44.88
C GLN A 615 4.57 -17.43 -44.55
N ILE A 616 5.19 -16.73 -43.59
CA ILE A 616 4.79 -15.37 -43.22
C ILE A 616 5.06 -14.39 -44.37
N SER A 617 6.23 -14.50 -45.01
CA SER A 617 6.65 -13.64 -46.12
C SER A 617 5.68 -13.74 -47.29
N GLN A 618 5.29 -14.96 -47.68
CA GLN A 618 4.31 -15.19 -48.73
C GLN A 618 2.94 -14.59 -48.38
N LYS A 619 2.52 -14.72 -47.12
CA LYS A 619 1.26 -14.11 -46.65
C LYS A 619 1.32 -12.58 -46.72
N ILE A 620 2.41 -11.97 -46.27
CA ILE A 620 2.62 -10.51 -46.37
C ILE A 620 2.56 -10.04 -47.83
N ILE A 621 3.26 -10.74 -48.73
CA ILE A 621 3.26 -10.42 -50.17
C ILE A 621 1.86 -10.57 -50.76
N SER A 622 1.11 -11.61 -50.40
CA SER A 622 -0.25 -11.81 -50.92
C SER A 622 -1.24 -10.71 -50.53
N VAL A 623 -0.98 -9.97 -49.44
CA VAL A 623 -1.89 -8.96 -48.90
C VAL A 623 -1.44 -7.53 -49.21
N TRP A 624 -0.13 -7.26 -49.22
CA TRP A 624 0.44 -5.91 -49.38
C TRP A 624 1.37 -5.77 -50.59
N GLY A 625 1.61 -6.85 -51.33
CA GLY A 625 2.50 -6.88 -52.47
C GLY A 625 2.07 -5.96 -53.61
N GLN A 626 3.05 -5.31 -54.23
CA GLN A 626 2.89 -4.59 -55.48
C GLN A 626 3.57 -5.39 -56.61
N PRO A 627 2.87 -5.69 -57.72
CA PRO A 627 3.47 -6.40 -58.85
C PRO A 627 4.45 -5.49 -59.61
N GLU A 628 5.60 -6.05 -59.98
CA GLU A 628 6.62 -5.45 -60.82
C GLU A 628 6.51 -5.96 -62.28
N PRO A 629 7.07 -5.23 -63.28
CA PRO A 629 6.94 -5.59 -64.70
C PRO A 629 7.51 -6.95 -65.08
N ASP A 630 8.41 -7.51 -64.27
CA ASP A 630 9.06 -8.80 -64.48
C ASP A 630 8.26 -9.99 -63.90
N GLY A 631 7.09 -9.73 -63.30
CA GLY A 631 6.26 -10.75 -62.66
C GLY A 631 6.56 -10.98 -61.18
N THR A 632 7.53 -10.26 -60.61
CA THR A 632 7.84 -10.30 -59.18
C THR A 632 6.85 -9.46 -58.39
N THR A 633 6.37 -9.95 -57.25
CA THR A 633 5.59 -9.14 -56.31
C THR A 633 6.47 -8.72 -55.15
N ARG A 634 6.55 -7.41 -54.87
CA ARG A 634 7.40 -6.85 -53.82
C ARG A 634 6.62 -6.08 -52.76
N VAL A 635 7.05 -6.22 -51.51
CA VAL A 635 6.64 -5.38 -50.38
C VAL A 635 7.89 -4.66 -49.87
N GLN A 636 7.84 -3.33 -49.88
CA GLN A 636 8.88 -2.49 -49.30
C GLN A 636 8.52 -2.19 -47.85
N GLY A 637 9.24 -2.80 -46.91
CA GLY A 637 9.01 -2.59 -45.49
C GLY A 637 9.77 -1.38 -44.95
N LYS A 638 9.74 -1.19 -43.63
CA LYS A 638 10.60 -0.18 -42.97
C LYS A 638 12.02 -0.70 -42.73
N ILE A 639 12.15 -1.99 -42.48
CA ILE A 639 13.40 -2.67 -42.07
C ILE A 639 13.78 -3.74 -43.10
N TYR A 640 12.82 -4.56 -43.52
CA TYR A 640 13.02 -5.61 -44.52
C TYR A 640 12.16 -5.36 -45.75
N ASP A 641 12.71 -5.69 -46.91
CA ASP A 641 11.99 -5.84 -48.16
C ASP A 641 11.76 -7.33 -48.42
N VAL A 642 10.59 -7.65 -48.95
CA VAL A 642 10.20 -9.02 -49.27
C VAL A 642 9.76 -9.07 -50.73
N SER A 643 10.34 -9.97 -51.51
CA SER A 643 9.95 -10.20 -52.91
C SER A 643 9.66 -11.67 -53.17
N PHE A 644 8.67 -11.93 -54.02
CA PHE A 644 8.32 -13.29 -54.43
C PHE A 644 7.93 -13.35 -55.89
N HIS A 645 8.51 -14.30 -56.61
CA HIS A 645 8.15 -14.61 -57.98
C HIS A 645 7.32 -15.91 -58.02
N PRO A 646 6.03 -15.86 -58.38
CA PRO A 646 5.12 -17.00 -58.24
C PRO A 646 5.47 -18.19 -59.15
N GLU A 647 5.87 -17.94 -60.41
CA GLU A 647 6.20 -19.02 -61.36
C GLU A 647 7.49 -19.77 -61.00
N ARG A 648 8.54 -19.04 -60.59
CA ARG A 648 9.83 -19.61 -60.19
C ARG A 648 9.86 -20.08 -58.73
N LYS A 649 8.85 -19.69 -57.95
CA LYS A 649 8.80 -19.86 -56.48
C LYS A 649 10.01 -19.25 -55.78
N ASP A 650 10.55 -18.19 -56.35
CA ASP A 650 11.70 -17.50 -55.78
C ASP A 650 11.21 -16.56 -54.68
N LEU A 651 11.77 -16.65 -53.49
CA LEU A 651 11.49 -15.77 -52.36
C LEU A 651 12.79 -15.10 -51.91
N ALA A 652 12.79 -13.78 -51.75
CA ALA A 652 13.89 -13.08 -51.12
C ALA A 652 13.40 -12.19 -49.98
N VAL A 653 14.13 -12.23 -48.87
CA VAL A 653 14.02 -11.28 -47.76
C VAL A 653 15.36 -10.57 -47.65
N ALA A 654 15.36 -9.25 -47.81
CA ALA A 654 16.55 -8.43 -47.72
C ALA A 654 16.33 -7.33 -46.68
N HIS A 655 17.36 -7.04 -45.89
CA HIS A 655 17.37 -5.88 -45.01
C HIS A 655 17.65 -4.60 -45.81
N LYS A 656 17.16 -3.45 -45.37
CA LYS A 656 17.29 -2.17 -46.10
C LYS A 656 18.72 -1.69 -46.33
N ASN A 657 19.68 -2.19 -45.58
CA ASN A 657 21.10 -1.93 -45.78
C ASN A 657 21.71 -2.70 -46.96
N GLY A 658 20.93 -3.56 -47.64
CA GLY A 658 21.36 -4.36 -48.78
C GLY A 658 21.71 -5.82 -48.44
N ASP A 659 21.68 -6.21 -47.16
CA ASP A 659 21.99 -7.58 -46.76
C ASP A 659 20.84 -8.54 -47.11
N VAL A 660 21.14 -9.59 -47.88
CA VAL A 660 20.18 -10.67 -48.15
C VAL A 660 20.13 -11.62 -46.95
N ILE A 661 18.95 -11.70 -46.33
CA ILE A 661 18.71 -12.47 -45.11
C ILE A 661 18.23 -13.89 -45.45
N LEU A 662 17.30 -14.01 -46.38
CA LEU A 662 16.81 -15.28 -46.90
C LEU A 662 16.73 -15.18 -48.42
N SER A 663 17.28 -16.16 -49.13
CA SER A 663 17.05 -16.35 -50.56
C SER A 663 16.67 -17.79 -50.81
N VAL A 664 15.49 -17.98 -51.40
CA VAL A 664 14.98 -19.26 -51.88
C VAL A 664 14.86 -19.15 -53.39
N GLN A 665 15.52 -20.03 -54.14
CA GLN A 665 15.45 -20.09 -55.60
C GLN A 665 14.95 -21.46 -56.03
N SER A 666 13.94 -21.50 -56.91
CA SER A 666 13.34 -22.75 -57.40
C SER A 666 12.94 -23.73 -56.27
N GLY A 667 12.56 -23.21 -55.10
CA GLY A 667 12.20 -24.00 -53.91
C GLY A 667 13.36 -24.49 -53.03
N GLY A 668 14.62 -24.23 -53.39
CA GLY A 668 15.80 -24.49 -52.58
C GLY A 668 16.31 -23.25 -51.84
N VAL A 669 16.86 -23.40 -50.63
CA VAL A 669 17.41 -22.29 -49.83
C VAL A 669 18.86 -22.05 -50.26
N GLU A 670 19.13 -20.88 -50.85
CA GLU A 670 20.47 -20.45 -51.32
C GLU A 670 21.22 -19.63 -50.27
N ILE A 671 20.49 -18.76 -49.56
CA ILE A 671 21.04 -17.93 -48.47
C ILE A 671 20.14 -18.09 -47.25
N ASN A 672 20.72 -18.47 -46.12
CA ASN A 672 20.04 -18.50 -44.83
C ASN A 672 20.89 -17.76 -43.79
N ARG A 673 20.47 -16.53 -43.45
CA ARG A 673 20.97 -15.74 -42.32
C ARG A 673 19.83 -15.42 -41.36
N VAL A 674 18.80 -16.27 -41.33
CA VAL A 674 17.61 -16.07 -40.50
C VAL A 674 17.96 -16.35 -39.06
N THR A 675 17.87 -15.32 -38.22
CA THR A 675 18.01 -15.45 -36.77
C THR A 675 16.62 -15.50 -36.10
N PRO A 676 16.52 -15.98 -34.86
CA PRO A 676 15.27 -15.93 -34.10
C PRO A 676 14.68 -14.53 -33.98
N GLU A 677 15.52 -13.49 -33.85
CA GLU A 677 15.09 -12.10 -33.76
C GLU A 677 14.40 -11.64 -35.05
N ILE A 678 14.99 -12.00 -36.21
CA ILE A 678 14.40 -11.69 -37.52
C ILE A 678 13.05 -12.40 -37.68
N LEU A 679 12.94 -13.66 -37.25
CA LEU A 679 11.66 -14.37 -37.30
C LEU A 679 10.60 -13.69 -36.39
N GLN A 680 11.01 -13.16 -35.24
CA GLN A 680 10.12 -12.45 -34.32
C GLN A 680 9.57 -11.13 -34.91
N ASP A 681 10.39 -10.40 -35.67
CA ASP A 681 9.94 -9.21 -36.42
C ASP A 681 8.82 -9.58 -37.41
N PHE A 682 9.00 -10.68 -38.14
CA PHE A 682 8.01 -11.17 -39.09
C PHE A 682 6.73 -11.69 -38.41
N GLU A 683 6.85 -12.37 -37.27
CA GLU A 683 5.68 -12.79 -36.49
C GLU A 683 4.87 -11.59 -35.98
N SER A 684 5.56 -10.51 -35.56
CA SER A 684 4.91 -9.27 -35.15
C SER A 684 4.17 -8.60 -36.32
N ALA A 685 4.75 -8.63 -37.53
CA ALA A 685 4.08 -8.16 -38.74
C ALA A 685 2.87 -9.04 -39.10
N ASN A 686 3.00 -10.37 -38.98
CA ASN A 686 1.94 -11.33 -39.24
C ASN A 686 0.72 -11.11 -38.33
N SER A 687 0.93 -10.92 -37.02
CA SER A 687 -0.18 -10.67 -36.08
C SER A 687 -0.95 -9.38 -36.38
N LYS A 688 -0.24 -8.30 -36.74
CA LYS A 688 -0.89 -7.05 -37.17
C LYS A 688 -1.68 -7.21 -38.46
N LEU A 689 -1.15 -8.01 -39.39
CA LEU A 689 -1.82 -8.31 -40.65
C LEU A 689 -3.11 -9.12 -40.41
N ASP A 690 -3.10 -10.07 -39.48
CA ASP A 690 -4.31 -10.80 -39.06
C ASP A 690 -5.37 -9.88 -38.43
N GLU A 691 -4.97 -8.95 -37.57
CA GLU A 691 -5.88 -7.96 -36.98
C GLU A 691 -6.57 -7.08 -38.05
N VAL A 692 -5.81 -6.64 -39.05
CA VAL A 692 -6.34 -5.83 -40.16
C VAL A 692 -7.28 -6.65 -41.04
N LEU A 693 -6.95 -7.92 -41.32
CA LEU A 693 -7.82 -8.80 -42.13
C LEU A 693 -9.13 -9.14 -41.42
N GLU A 694 -9.10 -9.38 -40.11
CA GLU A 694 -10.31 -9.61 -39.32
C GLU A 694 -11.19 -8.35 -39.22
N THR A 695 -10.58 -7.18 -39.05
CA THR A 695 -11.32 -5.90 -39.06
C THR A 695 -12.03 -5.69 -40.41
N LYS A 696 -11.37 -6.00 -41.54
CA LYS A 696 -11.97 -5.91 -42.89
C LYS A 696 -13.10 -6.92 -43.10
N LYS A 697 -13.00 -8.15 -42.56
CA LYS A 697 -14.10 -9.14 -42.62
C LYS A 697 -15.33 -8.67 -41.83
N GLN A 698 -15.13 -8.06 -40.66
CA GLN A 698 -16.23 -7.53 -39.86
C GLN A 698 -16.92 -6.34 -40.55
N THR A 699 -16.18 -5.47 -41.23
CA THR A 699 -16.78 -4.35 -42.00
C THR A 699 -17.51 -4.84 -43.25
N ALA A 700 -17.02 -5.89 -43.92
CA ALA A 700 -17.70 -6.48 -45.08
C ALA A 700 -18.95 -7.32 -44.69
N GLY A 701 -18.96 -7.92 -43.50
CA GLY A 701 -20.11 -8.65 -42.96
C GLY A 701 -21.26 -7.77 -42.46
N LEU A 702 -20.99 -6.49 -42.17
CA LEU A 702 -22.00 -5.47 -41.83
C LEU A 702 -22.61 -4.79 -43.07
N GLN A 703 -22.09 -5.07 -44.28
CA GLN A 703 -22.59 -4.55 -45.56
C GLN A 703 -23.30 -5.61 -46.42
N ARG A 704 -23.53 -6.81 -45.89
CA ARG A 704 -24.46 -7.81 -46.44
C ARG A 704 -25.65 -7.96 -45.51
#